data_AF-A0A947HSA4-F1
#
_entry.id   AF-A0A947HSA4-F1
#
_cell.length_a   1.000
_cell.length_b   1.000
_cell.length_c   1.000
_cell.angle_alpha   90.00
_cell.angle_beta   90.00
_cell.angle_gamma   90.00
#
_symmetry.space_group_name_H-M   'P 1'
#
loop_
_entity.id
_entity.type
_entity.pdbx_description
1 polymer ?
#
loop_
_entity_poly.entity_id
_entity_poly.type
_entity_poly.pdbx_seq_one_letter_code
_entity_poly.pdbx_strand_id
1 'polypeptide(L)'
;MIPVRRLILPSRFLVAATSAFMALQSGCKKDPAPPTPGTSLMPAAPVAPTTALRIAGAAETPVLTNLPVLAILPTTTAAIGAIDGIVPMFTRLGYLEAAKVHPSVLTPVAAFLTDYTGVDLTNLERFTEVGIDPHGPVGVAILREGMFSVALFATVSDAGKLATTLGAIARKAGGSLSSEIVGDATVHRITGRRRMEDHYAWVVRGKVGMMIASVEDAAAVAREAASRVAATSLASNAALPTLLSDLGRGAHAALWLDVENLVAASAPALRNMFGDNARERVESLLSSTLGDDTAIALGIAVRESSVELSGRLAHAPGAPIKSLLKRDAGRPAIMHALIKPPLVVAGCRCDIQALYRAARKLVGGSERQDVVASFAKTMLGVDVEKLNEHFSGELGFAVTGTFDVAALDRMSSAESEAALKSSIGGAIVVGVTDAARVKSLVDGLLRIAPEPIRNSVKEVPGGWTIDVPEWKVVTARLGPDLLVIASDADTAESVLSRKPVKIPGMVADAAAVLEADDAAILGALDLRAFVDLLLRRESKYATDPAMPAIPATADTALLAEIEAKKKAIDRLRQDEKAKEKAIEAGLSGLAGVWAGRAVAGEKGIDGVLTATSPHPTREFFPSLFAMAAANEAKRAVRTDLWKVEDELRELQSRPRALAPAEGSVPFEPGNPVMPVEPIVPPPVNAIVPALPVAPEAPPPPG
;
A
#
# COMPACT_ATOMS: atom_id res chain seq x y z
N MET A 1 -30.02 -5.89 -7.56
CA MET A 1 -29.49 -5.16 -6.39
C MET A 1 -28.10 -5.66 -6.11
N ILE A 2 -27.07 -4.81 -6.19
CA ILE A 2 -25.66 -5.14 -5.89
C ILE A 2 -25.15 -4.01 -4.99
N PRO A 3 -24.63 -4.28 -3.77
CA PRO A 3 -24.27 -3.22 -2.83
C PRO A 3 -22.88 -2.63 -3.10
N VAL A 4 -22.78 -1.32 -2.91
CA VAL A 4 -21.65 -0.37 -3.13
C VAL A 4 -20.43 -0.60 -2.21
N ARG A 5 -20.32 -1.74 -1.52
CA ARG A 5 -19.26 -2.00 -0.50
C ARG A 5 -17.90 -2.50 -1.04
N ARG A 6 -17.62 -2.48 -2.36
CA ARG A 6 -16.51 -3.26 -2.96
C ARG A 6 -15.31 -2.48 -3.54
N LEU A 7 -14.95 -1.30 -3.01
CA LEU A 7 -13.69 -0.60 -3.30
C LEU A 7 -12.81 -0.46 -2.02
N ILE A 8 -12.21 -1.55 -1.51
CA ILE A 8 -11.43 -1.54 -0.25
C ILE A 8 -10.06 -2.27 -0.38
N LEU A 9 -9.51 -2.42 -1.58
CA LEU A 9 -8.23 -3.17 -1.73
C LEU A 9 -6.93 -2.37 -1.48
N PRO A 10 -6.79 -1.06 -1.75
CA PRO A 10 -5.49 -0.38 -1.58
C PRO A 10 -5.12 -0.02 -0.13
N SER A 11 -6.05 0.03 0.82
CA SER A 11 -5.81 0.55 2.18
C SER A 11 -5.20 -0.46 3.16
N ARG A 12 -5.41 -1.77 2.96
CA ARG A 12 -4.85 -2.82 3.83
C ARG A 12 -3.34 -2.99 3.68
N PHE A 13 -2.78 -2.61 2.54
CA PHE A 13 -1.34 -2.64 2.28
C PHE A 13 -0.59 -1.54 3.07
N LEU A 14 -1.22 -0.37 3.25
CA LEU A 14 -0.65 0.75 4.01
C LEU A 14 -0.66 0.50 5.54
N VAL A 15 -1.67 -0.21 6.04
CA VAL A 15 -1.83 -0.54 7.49
C VAL A 15 -0.86 -1.64 7.94
N ALA A 16 -0.54 -2.60 7.06
CA ALA A 16 0.42 -3.68 7.37
C ALA A 16 1.86 -3.14 7.56
N ALA A 17 2.27 -2.14 6.76
CA ALA A 17 3.56 -1.47 6.92
C ALA A 17 3.67 -0.66 8.22
N THR A 18 2.55 -0.19 8.76
CA THR A 18 2.51 0.63 9.99
C THR A 18 2.45 -0.21 11.28
N SER A 19 1.90 -1.43 11.21
CA SER A 19 1.65 -2.28 12.39
C SER A 19 2.90 -2.99 12.92
N ALA A 20 3.91 -3.22 12.08
CA ALA A 20 5.19 -3.84 12.48
C ALA A 20 6.01 -2.97 13.45
N PHE A 21 5.70 -1.67 13.56
CA PHE A 21 6.45 -0.70 14.37
C PHE A 21 5.88 -0.51 15.79
N MET A 22 4.65 -0.97 16.09
CA MET A 22 3.96 -0.65 17.35
C MET A 22 4.20 -1.62 18.53
N ALA A 23 4.96 -2.69 18.35
CA ALA A 23 4.94 -3.84 19.28
C ALA A 23 5.87 -3.79 20.52
N LEU A 24 6.46 -2.65 20.92
CA LEU A 24 7.61 -2.69 21.84
C LEU A 24 7.54 -2.05 23.25
N GLN A 25 6.46 -1.42 23.75
CA GLN A 25 6.59 -0.65 25.02
C GLN A 25 5.38 -0.65 25.98
N SER A 26 5.55 -1.24 27.17
CA SER A 26 4.73 -1.11 28.40
C SER A 26 5.67 -1.22 29.63
N GLY A 27 5.55 -0.54 30.78
CA GLY A 27 4.66 0.49 31.29
C GLY A 27 5.11 0.96 32.71
N CYS A 28 4.27 1.80 33.34
CA CYS A 28 4.15 2.13 34.79
C CYS A 28 4.93 3.31 35.45
N LYS A 29 4.18 3.95 36.37
CA LYS A 29 4.23 5.26 37.08
C LYS A 29 5.26 5.32 38.26
N LYS A 30 5.63 6.42 38.98
CA LYS A 30 5.03 7.76 39.26
C LYS A 30 6.07 8.77 39.87
N ASP A 31 5.92 10.04 39.49
CA ASP A 31 6.19 11.40 40.07
C ASP A 31 7.54 11.94 40.64
N PRO A 32 7.86 13.25 40.39
CA PRO A 32 9.23 13.80 40.36
C PRO A 32 9.44 15.15 41.11
N ALA A 33 10.68 15.70 41.12
CA ALA A 33 10.93 17.15 41.15
C ALA A 33 12.37 17.55 40.67
N PRO A 34 12.57 18.75 40.07
CA PRO A 34 13.74 19.14 39.24
C PRO A 34 14.52 20.33 39.87
N PRO A 35 15.29 21.22 39.18
CA PRO A 35 16.06 21.23 37.90
C PRO A 35 17.55 21.70 38.14
N THR A 36 18.45 22.01 37.18
CA THR A 36 18.61 23.25 36.34
C THR A 36 20.02 23.27 35.63
N PRO A 37 20.42 24.23 34.74
CA PRO A 37 21.07 23.93 33.44
C PRO A 37 22.36 24.75 33.10
N GLY A 38 22.95 24.48 31.92
CA GLY A 38 23.96 25.29 31.20
C GLY A 38 24.73 24.38 30.21
N THR A 39 25.10 24.73 28.96
CA THR A 39 25.55 26.01 28.41
C THR A 39 25.62 25.93 26.85
N SER A 40 25.70 27.10 26.21
CA SER A 40 25.67 27.47 24.77
C SER A 40 26.80 26.94 23.85
N LEU A 41 26.53 26.81 22.54
CA LEU A 41 27.49 26.55 21.44
C LEU A 41 27.39 27.58 20.30
N MET A 42 28.52 27.88 19.64
CA MET A 42 28.71 28.83 18.52
C MET A 42 28.36 28.24 17.13
N PRO A 43 28.10 29.06 16.09
CA PRO A 43 27.57 28.59 14.79
C PRO A 43 28.66 28.25 13.76
N ALA A 44 28.37 27.26 12.90
CA ALA A 44 29.21 26.80 11.80
C ALA A 44 28.96 27.60 10.49
N ALA A 45 30.00 27.70 9.66
CA ALA A 45 30.04 28.44 8.39
C ALA A 45 29.23 27.78 7.24
N PRO A 46 28.76 28.56 6.25
CA PRO A 46 27.86 28.08 5.19
C PRO A 46 28.58 27.24 4.12
N VAL A 47 27.96 26.11 3.76
CA VAL A 47 28.40 25.18 2.70
C VAL A 47 27.85 25.63 1.34
N ALA A 48 28.69 25.58 0.29
CA ALA A 48 28.34 25.98 -1.08
C ALA A 48 27.26 25.08 -1.73
N PRO A 49 26.43 25.61 -2.66
CA PRO A 49 25.35 24.86 -3.29
C PRO A 49 25.87 23.76 -4.23
N THR A 50 25.58 22.51 -3.88
CA THR A 50 25.90 21.31 -4.68
C THR A 50 25.01 21.21 -5.91
N THR A 51 25.62 21.14 -7.09
CA THR A 51 25.01 20.92 -8.41
C THR A 51 24.24 19.60 -8.42
N ALA A 52 22.94 19.63 -8.70
CA ALA A 52 22.12 18.44 -8.88
C ALA A 52 22.68 17.60 -10.04
N LEU A 53 23.09 16.35 -9.75
CA LEU A 53 23.56 15.41 -10.75
C LEU A 53 22.37 15.02 -11.65
N ARG A 54 22.25 15.65 -12.82
CA ARG A 54 21.37 15.20 -13.89
C ARG A 54 21.85 13.82 -14.34
N ILE A 55 21.07 12.77 -14.06
CA ILE A 55 21.26 11.47 -14.72
C ILE A 55 21.22 11.76 -16.22
N ALA A 56 22.33 11.49 -16.92
CA ALA A 56 22.55 11.89 -18.31
C ALA A 56 21.44 11.34 -19.24
N GLY A 57 20.42 12.15 -19.46
CA GLY A 57 19.34 11.95 -20.40
C GLY A 57 18.79 13.34 -20.75
N ALA A 58 18.38 13.55 -21.99
CA ALA A 58 17.75 14.80 -22.38
C ALA A 58 16.56 15.08 -21.44
N ALA A 59 16.43 16.32 -20.96
CA ALA A 59 15.30 16.70 -20.13
C ALA A 59 14.00 16.45 -20.92
N GLU A 60 13.22 15.47 -20.48
CA GLU A 60 11.93 15.15 -21.05
C GLU A 60 10.88 16.11 -20.48
N THR A 61 10.06 16.70 -21.35
CA THR A 61 8.94 17.54 -20.90
C THR A 61 7.81 16.63 -20.41
N PRO A 62 7.36 16.75 -19.15
CA PRO A 62 6.26 15.91 -18.65
C PRO A 62 4.99 16.11 -19.46
N VAL A 63 4.23 15.03 -19.69
CA VAL A 63 2.98 15.04 -20.47
C VAL A 63 1.97 16.06 -19.93
N LEU A 64 1.96 16.32 -18.62
CA LEU A 64 1.05 17.27 -17.99
C LEU A 64 1.36 18.75 -18.30
N THR A 65 2.56 19.10 -18.80
CA THR A 65 3.03 20.50 -18.82
C THR A 65 2.18 21.44 -19.69
N ASN A 66 1.60 20.94 -20.79
CA ASN A 66 0.87 21.77 -21.76
C ASN A 66 -0.46 21.12 -22.18
N LEU A 67 -1.11 20.37 -21.28
CA LEU A 67 -2.39 19.73 -21.65
C LEU A 67 -3.50 20.78 -21.75
N PRO A 68 -4.26 20.81 -22.86
CA PRO A 68 -5.37 21.74 -23.00
C PRO A 68 -6.47 21.56 -21.93
N VAL A 69 -6.58 20.36 -21.34
CA VAL A 69 -7.53 20.08 -20.24
C VAL A 69 -7.26 20.92 -18.99
N LEU A 70 -6.00 21.36 -18.76
CA LEU A 70 -5.66 22.23 -17.63
C LEU A 70 -6.41 23.56 -17.66
N ALA A 71 -6.81 24.03 -18.85
CA ALA A 71 -7.58 25.26 -19.00
C ALA A 71 -9.06 25.11 -18.62
N ILE A 72 -9.52 23.88 -18.38
CA ILE A 72 -10.93 23.52 -18.12
C ILE A 72 -11.12 23.02 -16.67
N LEU A 73 -10.09 22.39 -16.11
CA LEU A 73 -10.11 21.87 -14.74
C LEU A 73 -10.07 23.01 -13.69
N PRO A 74 -10.74 22.88 -12.54
CA PRO A 74 -10.64 23.83 -11.44
C PRO A 74 -9.24 24.00 -10.89
N THR A 75 -8.92 25.18 -10.35
CA THR A 75 -7.73 25.38 -9.49
C THR A 75 -7.75 24.49 -8.25
N THR A 76 -8.94 24.07 -7.79
CA THR A 76 -9.17 23.17 -6.65
C THR A 76 -9.10 21.68 -7.02
N THR A 77 -8.66 21.33 -8.23
CA THR A 77 -8.40 19.93 -8.61
C THR A 77 -7.45 19.29 -7.60
N ALA A 78 -7.87 18.17 -7.02
CA ALA A 78 -7.11 17.43 -6.01
C ALA A 78 -5.98 16.60 -6.63
N ALA A 79 -6.21 16.05 -7.81
CA ALA A 79 -5.21 15.27 -8.53
C ALA A 79 -5.46 15.31 -10.04
N ILE A 80 -4.41 15.24 -10.83
CA ILE A 80 -4.48 15.01 -12.28
C ILE A 80 -3.36 14.08 -12.71
N GLY A 81 -3.70 12.98 -13.37
CA GLY A 81 -2.77 12.06 -14.00
C GLY A 81 -3.04 11.97 -15.49
N ALA A 82 -1.98 11.86 -16.30
CA ALA A 82 -2.08 11.66 -17.74
C ALA A 82 -1.01 10.70 -18.24
N ILE A 83 -1.33 10.06 -19.37
CA ILE A 83 -0.40 9.33 -20.23
C ILE A 83 -0.30 10.05 -21.59
N ASP A 84 0.80 9.84 -22.30
CA ASP A 84 1.07 10.49 -23.60
C ASP A 84 0.16 10.02 -24.75
N GLY A 85 -0.44 8.84 -24.61
CA GLY A 85 -1.53 8.35 -25.44
C GLY A 85 -1.82 6.88 -25.18
N ILE A 86 -2.98 6.40 -25.61
CA ILE A 86 -3.40 5.00 -25.45
C ILE A 86 -2.47 4.08 -26.25
N VAL A 87 -2.30 4.32 -27.56
CA VAL A 87 -1.43 3.49 -28.41
C VAL A 87 0.03 3.59 -27.96
N PRO A 88 0.66 4.79 -27.87
CA PRO A 88 2.07 4.88 -27.47
C PRO A 88 2.36 4.23 -26.13
N MET A 89 1.53 4.47 -25.11
CA MET A 89 1.73 3.87 -23.79
C MET A 89 1.60 2.36 -23.89
N PHE A 90 0.46 1.82 -24.32
CA PHE A 90 0.21 0.38 -24.31
C PHE A 90 1.16 -0.40 -25.23
N THR A 91 1.64 0.19 -26.33
CA THR A 91 2.72 -0.39 -27.14
C THR A 91 4.02 -0.49 -26.35
N ARG A 92 4.44 0.56 -25.64
CA ARG A 92 5.61 0.50 -24.74
C ARG A 92 5.40 -0.52 -23.62
N LEU A 93 4.17 -0.70 -23.17
CA LEU A 93 3.80 -1.70 -22.18
C LEU A 93 3.69 -3.13 -22.77
N GLY A 94 3.97 -3.36 -24.05
CA GLY A 94 3.90 -4.71 -24.64
C GLY A 94 2.49 -5.30 -24.69
N TYR A 95 1.45 -4.45 -24.75
CA TYR A 95 0.05 -4.89 -24.78
C TYR A 95 -0.26 -5.83 -25.96
N LEU A 96 0.31 -5.57 -27.13
CA LEU A 96 0.04 -6.38 -28.33
C LEU A 96 0.61 -7.80 -28.19
N GLU A 97 1.75 -7.94 -27.52
CA GLU A 97 2.35 -9.23 -27.16
C GLU A 97 1.49 -9.92 -26.09
N ALA A 98 1.10 -9.19 -25.04
CA ALA A 98 0.21 -9.69 -23.99
C ALA A 98 -1.10 -10.25 -24.58
N ALA A 99 -1.68 -9.51 -25.53
CA ALA A 99 -2.92 -9.83 -26.18
C ALA A 99 -2.86 -11.15 -26.96
N LYS A 100 -1.72 -11.43 -27.60
CA LYS A 100 -1.49 -12.67 -28.34
C LYS A 100 -1.34 -13.88 -27.42
N VAL A 101 -0.71 -13.69 -26.26
CA VAL A 101 -0.45 -14.78 -25.29
C VAL A 101 -1.68 -15.09 -24.44
N HIS A 102 -2.52 -14.08 -24.15
CA HIS A 102 -3.67 -14.21 -23.24
C HIS A 102 -5.03 -13.85 -23.90
N PRO A 103 -5.41 -14.49 -25.03
CA PRO A 103 -6.65 -14.14 -25.74
C PRO A 103 -7.92 -14.40 -24.91
N SER A 104 -7.87 -15.36 -23.98
CA SER A 104 -8.98 -15.69 -23.07
C SER A 104 -9.35 -14.54 -22.12
N VAL A 105 -8.41 -13.63 -21.85
CA VAL A 105 -8.64 -12.43 -21.01
C VAL A 105 -9.26 -11.30 -21.82
N LEU A 106 -8.76 -11.08 -23.04
CA LEU A 106 -9.19 -9.95 -23.86
C LEU A 106 -10.51 -10.20 -24.58
N THR A 107 -10.82 -11.44 -24.95
CA THR A 107 -12.04 -11.74 -25.70
C THR A 107 -13.33 -11.28 -24.98
N PRO A 108 -13.52 -11.54 -23.67
CA PRO A 108 -14.68 -11.01 -22.94
C PRO A 108 -14.71 -9.48 -22.84
N VAL A 109 -13.53 -8.85 -22.72
CA VAL A 109 -13.40 -7.38 -22.66
C VAL A 109 -13.75 -6.76 -24.01
N ALA A 110 -13.23 -7.31 -25.10
CA ALA A 110 -13.56 -6.92 -26.47
C ALA A 110 -15.05 -7.05 -26.75
N ALA A 111 -15.66 -8.17 -26.35
CA ALA A 111 -17.10 -8.38 -26.48
C ALA A 111 -17.91 -7.34 -25.69
N PHE A 112 -17.52 -7.07 -24.44
CA PHE A 112 -18.18 -6.05 -23.61
C PHE A 112 -18.06 -4.64 -24.20
N LEU A 113 -16.87 -4.23 -24.64
CA LEU A 113 -16.63 -2.91 -25.24
C LEU A 113 -17.34 -2.76 -26.59
N THR A 114 -17.34 -3.80 -27.41
CA THR A 114 -18.07 -3.84 -28.69
C THR A 114 -19.57 -3.75 -28.46
N ASP A 115 -20.09 -4.51 -27.50
CA ASP A 115 -21.49 -4.43 -27.11
C ASP A 115 -21.84 -3.01 -26.67
N TYR A 116 -21.04 -2.41 -25.77
CA TYR A 116 -21.35 -1.09 -25.20
C TYR A 116 -21.18 0.08 -26.18
N THR A 117 -20.12 0.08 -26.98
CA THR A 117 -19.72 1.23 -27.82
C THR A 117 -19.97 1.02 -29.31
N GLY A 118 -20.25 -0.20 -29.74
CA GLY A 118 -20.31 -0.61 -31.15
C GLY A 118 -18.95 -0.91 -31.78
N VAL A 119 -17.85 -0.72 -31.05
CA VAL A 119 -16.48 -0.83 -31.56
C VAL A 119 -15.63 -1.68 -30.60
N ASP A 120 -14.77 -2.53 -31.17
CA ASP A 120 -13.79 -3.27 -30.37
C ASP A 120 -12.62 -2.36 -30.01
N LEU A 121 -12.71 -1.71 -28.85
CA LEU A 121 -11.68 -0.82 -28.32
C LEU A 121 -10.47 -1.56 -27.72
N THR A 122 -10.44 -2.90 -27.76
CA THR A 122 -9.20 -3.65 -27.45
C THR A 122 -8.20 -3.58 -28.61
N ASN A 123 -8.67 -3.26 -29.82
CA ASN A 123 -7.84 -2.75 -30.90
C ASN A 123 -7.66 -1.23 -30.72
N LEU A 124 -6.50 -0.84 -30.21
CA LEU A 124 -6.24 0.52 -29.72
C LEU A 124 -6.36 1.61 -30.81
N GLU A 125 -6.17 1.27 -32.09
CA GLU A 125 -6.33 2.22 -33.20
C GLU A 125 -7.79 2.59 -33.45
N ARG A 126 -8.72 1.71 -33.06
CA ARG A 126 -10.16 1.89 -33.29
C ARG A 126 -10.80 2.93 -32.37
N PHE A 127 -10.05 3.51 -31.43
CA PHE A 127 -10.51 4.69 -30.68
C PHE A 127 -10.86 5.88 -31.60
N THR A 128 -10.24 5.96 -32.77
CA THR A 128 -10.58 6.96 -33.81
C THR A 128 -11.99 6.79 -34.38
N GLU A 129 -12.56 5.58 -34.35
CA GLU A 129 -13.94 5.31 -34.79
C GLU A 129 -14.97 5.90 -33.82
N VAL A 130 -14.61 6.04 -32.53
CA VAL A 130 -15.45 6.68 -31.50
C VAL A 130 -15.10 8.16 -31.28
N GLY A 131 -14.30 8.76 -32.16
CA GLY A 131 -13.93 10.18 -32.10
C GLY A 131 -12.83 10.54 -31.10
N ILE A 132 -12.13 9.55 -30.54
CA ILE A 132 -11.00 9.74 -29.62
C ILE A 132 -9.69 9.59 -30.42
N ASP A 133 -8.69 10.42 -30.14
CA ASP A 133 -7.33 10.27 -30.69
C ASP A 133 -6.52 9.33 -29.77
N PRO A 134 -6.18 8.10 -30.22
CA PRO A 134 -5.41 7.17 -29.40
C PRO A 134 -3.94 7.57 -29.22
N HIS A 135 -3.42 8.50 -30.01
CA HIS A 135 -2.06 9.02 -29.89
C HIS A 135 -1.98 10.32 -29.10
N GLY A 136 -3.11 10.96 -28.83
CA GLY A 136 -3.19 12.14 -28.00
C GLY A 136 -3.24 11.79 -26.51
N PRO A 137 -2.86 12.72 -25.62
CA PRO A 137 -2.90 12.49 -24.18
C PRO A 137 -4.29 12.10 -23.67
N VAL A 138 -4.31 11.18 -22.71
CA VAL A 138 -5.51 10.78 -21.97
C VAL A 138 -5.20 10.70 -20.48
N GLY A 139 -6.21 10.86 -19.63
CA GLY A 139 -5.96 10.85 -18.20
C GLY A 139 -7.21 10.93 -17.34
N VAL A 140 -6.94 11.18 -16.06
CA VAL A 140 -7.94 11.26 -15.00
C VAL A 140 -7.62 12.44 -14.09
N ALA A 141 -8.64 13.15 -13.63
CA ALA A 141 -8.55 14.14 -12.58
C ALA A 141 -9.54 13.84 -11.46
N ILE A 142 -9.13 14.09 -10.22
CA ILE A 142 -10.00 14.09 -9.04
C ILE A 142 -10.33 15.54 -8.73
N LEU A 143 -11.62 15.87 -8.73
CA LEU A 143 -12.11 17.22 -8.47
C LEU A 143 -12.53 17.33 -7.00
N ARG A 144 -12.23 18.46 -6.37
CA ARG A 144 -12.71 18.78 -5.02
C ARG A 144 -14.20 19.13 -4.99
N GLU A 145 -14.75 19.57 -6.11
CA GLU A 145 -16.16 19.96 -6.24
C GLU A 145 -17.09 18.74 -6.10
N GLY A 146 -18.01 18.82 -5.13
CA GLY A 146 -18.98 17.77 -4.81
C GLY A 146 -18.42 16.60 -3.98
N MET A 147 -19.30 15.70 -3.54
CA MET A 147 -18.89 14.43 -2.92
C MET A 147 -18.22 13.52 -3.95
N PHE A 148 -16.89 13.61 -4.04
CA PHE A 148 -16.02 12.76 -4.87
C PHE A 148 -16.41 12.77 -6.36
N SER A 149 -15.92 13.78 -7.08
CA SER A 149 -16.09 13.87 -8.54
C SER A 149 -14.80 13.47 -9.26
N VAL A 150 -14.94 12.68 -10.32
CA VAL A 150 -13.82 12.22 -11.16
C VAL A 150 -14.06 12.65 -12.60
N ALA A 151 -13.03 13.21 -13.22
CA ALA A 151 -13.05 13.57 -14.64
C ALA A 151 -12.09 12.67 -15.42
N LEU A 152 -12.60 11.88 -16.37
CA LEU A 152 -11.78 11.17 -17.35
C LEU A 152 -11.67 12.04 -18.59
N PHE A 153 -10.47 12.30 -19.08
CA PHE A 153 -10.27 13.12 -20.27
C PHE A 153 -9.45 12.40 -21.33
N ALA A 154 -9.71 12.75 -22.58
CA ALA A 154 -8.98 12.25 -23.73
C ALA A 154 -8.89 13.34 -24.81
N THR A 155 -7.90 13.20 -25.68
CA THR A 155 -7.80 13.99 -26.89
C THR A 155 -8.88 13.55 -27.88
N VAL A 156 -9.63 14.50 -28.42
CA VAL A 156 -10.71 14.28 -29.39
C VAL A 156 -10.16 14.43 -30.80
N SER A 157 -10.31 13.37 -31.60
CA SER A 157 -9.98 13.40 -33.02
C SER A 157 -11.15 13.95 -33.85
N ASP A 158 -12.39 13.64 -33.46
CA ASP A 158 -13.61 14.06 -34.15
C ASP A 158 -14.78 14.17 -33.16
N ALA A 159 -15.20 15.40 -32.86
CA ALA A 159 -16.29 15.68 -31.92
C ALA A 159 -17.66 15.16 -32.39
N GLY A 160 -17.89 15.11 -33.71
CA GLY A 160 -19.14 14.63 -34.29
C GLY A 160 -19.28 13.10 -34.16
N LYS A 161 -18.18 12.37 -34.38
CA LYS A 161 -18.13 10.92 -34.10
C LYS A 161 -18.34 10.64 -32.62
N LEU A 162 -17.67 11.38 -31.74
CA LEU A 162 -17.83 11.23 -30.30
C LEU A 162 -19.29 11.45 -29.88
N ALA A 163 -19.93 12.53 -30.33
CA ALA A 163 -21.35 12.79 -30.06
C ALA A 163 -22.27 11.69 -30.61
N THR A 164 -21.96 11.13 -31.79
CA THR A 164 -22.70 10.01 -32.38
C THR A 164 -22.58 8.74 -31.52
N THR A 165 -21.37 8.41 -31.05
CA THR A 165 -21.12 7.29 -30.15
C THR A 165 -21.84 7.47 -28.81
N LEU A 166 -21.77 8.65 -28.20
CA LEU A 166 -22.52 8.98 -26.97
C LEU A 166 -24.04 8.83 -27.18
N GLY A 167 -24.54 9.22 -28.36
CA GLY A 167 -25.95 9.03 -28.73
C GLY A 167 -26.34 7.56 -28.87
N ALA A 168 -25.46 6.72 -29.40
CA ALA A 168 -25.67 5.27 -29.47
C ALA A 168 -25.69 4.63 -28.07
N ILE A 169 -24.74 5.01 -27.21
CA ILE A 169 -24.69 4.57 -25.81
C ILE A 169 -25.96 4.98 -25.06
N ALA A 170 -26.40 6.24 -25.22
CA ALA A 170 -27.63 6.75 -24.62
C ALA A 170 -28.86 5.93 -25.02
N ARG A 171 -29.03 5.68 -26.33
CA ARG A 171 -30.14 4.85 -26.84
C ARG A 171 -30.10 3.43 -26.30
N LYS A 172 -28.91 2.81 -26.26
CA LYS A 172 -28.74 1.46 -25.71
C LYS A 172 -29.06 1.41 -24.22
N ALA A 173 -28.75 2.47 -23.48
CA ALA A 173 -29.15 2.60 -22.08
C ALA A 173 -30.66 2.86 -21.91
N GLY A 174 -31.43 3.06 -22.98
CA GLY A 174 -32.86 3.38 -22.92
C GLY A 174 -33.15 4.86 -22.66
N GLY A 175 -32.18 5.73 -22.96
CA GLY A 175 -32.30 7.17 -22.87
C GLY A 175 -32.06 7.87 -24.22
N SER A 176 -31.91 9.19 -24.17
CA SER A 176 -31.55 10.06 -25.29
C SER A 176 -30.36 10.94 -24.90
N LEU A 177 -29.59 11.39 -25.89
CA LEU A 177 -28.51 12.35 -25.65
C LEU A 177 -29.07 13.76 -25.77
N SER A 178 -29.00 14.53 -24.68
CA SER A 178 -29.21 15.98 -24.69
C SER A 178 -27.86 16.69 -24.84
N SER A 179 -27.85 17.82 -25.55
CA SER A 179 -26.65 18.63 -25.75
C SER A 179 -26.97 20.09 -25.46
N GLU A 180 -26.06 20.78 -24.79
CA GLU A 180 -26.19 22.17 -24.36
C GLU A 180 -24.87 22.88 -24.67
N ILE A 181 -24.92 24.06 -25.31
CA ILE A 181 -23.72 24.87 -25.55
C ILE A 181 -23.50 25.75 -24.33
N VAL A 182 -22.32 25.67 -23.73
CA VAL A 182 -21.90 26.47 -22.57
C VAL A 182 -20.57 27.13 -22.92
N GLY A 183 -20.60 28.44 -23.17
CA GLY A 183 -19.44 29.16 -23.68
C GLY A 183 -19.00 28.64 -25.05
N ASP A 184 -17.73 28.23 -25.15
CA ASP A 184 -17.11 27.60 -26.33
C ASP A 184 -17.11 26.06 -26.28
N ALA A 185 -17.76 25.47 -25.28
CA ALA A 185 -17.85 24.03 -25.07
C ALA A 185 -19.27 23.50 -25.31
N THR A 186 -19.37 22.20 -25.63
CA THR A 186 -20.64 21.47 -25.65
C THR A 186 -20.70 20.51 -24.48
N VAL A 187 -21.79 20.58 -23.71
CA VAL A 187 -22.09 19.67 -22.61
C VAL A 187 -23.13 18.66 -23.08
N HIS A 188 -22.78 17.38 -23.06
CA HIS A 188 -23.71 16.29 -23.36
C HIS A 188 -24.16 15.58 -22.08
N ARG A 189 -25.42 15.16 -22.04
CA ARG A 189 -26.01 14.39 -20.93
C ARG A 189 -26.95 13.32 -21.46
N ILE A 190 -27.00 12.17 -20.80
CA ILE A 190 -27.99 11.13 -21.10
C ILE A 190 -29.26 11.42 -20.30
N THR A 191 -30.38 11.63 -20.98
CA THR A 191 -31.72 11.86 -20.40
C THR A 191 -32.66 10.66 -20.65
N GLY A 192 -33.77 10.55 -19.92
CA GLY A 192 -34.66 9.39 -19.87
C GLY A 192 -34.28 8.31 -18.85
N ARG A 193 -33.22 8.49 -18.05
CA ARG A 193 -32.77 7.54 -17.01
C ARG A 193 -32.24 8.28 -15.79
N ARG A 194 -33.08 8.40 -14.76
CA ARG A 194 -32.78 9.09 -13.50
C ARG A 194 -31.42 8.73 -12.88
N ARG A 195 -30.98 7.46 -12.95
CA ARG A 195 -29.67 7.04 -12.42
C ARG A 195 -28.45 7.45 -13.25
N MET A 196 -28.59 7.72 -14.55
CA MET A 196 -27.45 8.14 -15.39
C MET A 196 -27.42 9.65 -15.56
N GLU A 197 -28.60 10.28 -15.56
CA GLU A 197 -28.78 11.74 -15.66
C GLU A 197 -27.97 12.52 -14.64
N ASP A 198 -27.99 12.05 -13.39
CA ASP A 198 -27.39 12.79 -12.28
C ASP A 198 -25.89 12.46 -12.11
N HIS A 199 -25.43 11.31 -12.64
CA HIS A 199 -24.09 10.78 -12.35
C HIS A 199 -23.05 10.96 -13.45
N TYR A 200 -23.46 11.22 -14.70
CA TYR A 200 -22.53 11.36 -15.82
C TYR A 200 -22.87 12.54 -16.74
N ALA A 201 -21.84 13.32 -17.07
CA ALA A 201 -21.93 14.36 -18.09
C ALA A 201 -20.61 14.41 -18.88
N TRP A 202 -20.68 14.90 -20.13
CA TRP A 202 -19.52 15.00 -21.01
C TRP A 202 -19.34 16.44 -21.44
N VAL A 203 -18.11 16.94 -21.40
CA VAL A 203 -17.70 18.27 -21.89
C VAL A 203 -16.80 18.06 -23.09
N VAL A 204 -17.12 18.69 -24.22
CA VAL A 204 -16.28 18.72 -25.41
C VAL A 204 -15.92 20.17 -25.71
N ARG A 205 -14.63 20.52 -25.62
CA ARG A 205 -14.09 21.86 -25.91
C ARG A 205 -12.85 21.75 -26.77
N GLY A 206 -12.94 22.21 -28.02
CA GLY A 206 -11.85 22.06 -28.99
C GLY A 206 -11.43 20.59 -29.16
N LYS A 207 -10.16 20.29 -28.87
CA LYS A 207 -9.61 18.92 -28.93
C LYS A 207 -9.70 18.15 -27.60
N VAL A 208 -10.39 18.66 -26.59
CA VAL A 208 -10.53 17.98 -25.30
C VAL A 208 -11.94 17.43 -25.16
N GLY A 209 -12.03 16.14 -24.86
CA GLY A 209 -13.25 15.48 -24.40
C GLY A 209 -13.04 15.07 -22.95
N MET A 210 -14.01 15.37 -22.09
CA MET A 210 -13.94 15.09 -20.67
C MET A 210 -15.27 14.51 -20.18
N MET A 211 -15.26 13.29 -19.67
CA MET A 211 -16.39 12.67 -18.98
C MET A 211 -16.27 12.94 -17.48
N ILE A 212 -17.27 13.57 -16.90
CA ILE A 212 -17.38 13.80 -15.46
C ILE A 212 -18.31 12.74 -14.88
N ALA A 213 -17.83 12.04 -13.85
CA ALA A 213 -18.60 11.16 -13.00
C ALA A 213 -18.69 11.78 -11.59
N SER A 214 -19.90 12.01 -11.09
CA SER A 214 -20.13 12.60 -9.76
C SER A 214 -21.27 11.89 -9.04
N VAL A 215 -21.20 11.83 -7.71
CA VAL A 215 -22.25 11.23 -6.88
C VAL A 215 -23.46 12.16 -6.76
N GLU A 216 -23.25 13.48 -6.79
CA GLU A 216 -24.29 14.48 -6.52
C GLU A 216 -24.92 15.02 -7.80
N ASP A 217 -24.15 15.74 -8.62
CA ASP A 217 -24.64 16.38 -9.83
C ASP A 217 -23.51 16.56 -10.85
N ALA A 218 -23.32 15.55 -11.71
CA ALA A 218 -22.31 15.61 -12.75
C ALA A 218 -22.59 16.71 -13.79
N ALA A 219 -23.86 17.07 -13.99
CA ALA A 219 -24.24 18.11 -14.94
C ALA A 219 -23.82 19.51 -14.45
N ALA A 220 -24.01 19.81 -13.17
CA ALA A 220 -23.54 21.06 -12.57
C ALA A 220 -22.01 21.19 -12.70
N VAL A 221 -21.26 20.15 -12.31
CA VAL A 221 -19.79 20.13 -12.41
C VAL A 221 -19.34 20.27 -13.87
N ALA A 222 -20.04 19.64 -14.82
CA ALA A 222 -19.74 19.77 -16.25
C ALA A 222 -20.00 21.17 -16.80
N ARG A 223 -21.08 21.85 -16.40
CA ARG A 223 -21.31 23.24 -16.78
C ARG A 223 -20.27 24.19 -16.18
N GLU A 224 -19.87 23.95 -14.95
CA GLU A 224 -18.83 24.74 -14.31
C GLU A 224 -17.50 24.59 -15.05
N ALA A 225 -17.08 23.35 -15.34
CA ALA A 225 -15.92 23.08 -16.19
C ALA A 225 -16.04 23.74 -17.58
N ALA A 226 -17.20 23.61 -18.23
CA ALA A 226 -17.47 24.17 -19.56
C ALA A 226 -17.57 25.70 -19.62
N SER A 227 -17.78 26.38 -18.49
CA SER A 227 -17.79 27.85 -18.41
C SER A 227 -16.47 28.44 -17.88
N ARG A 228 -15.54 27.57 -17.45
CA ARG A 228 -14.28 27.99 -16.82
C ARG A 228 -13.36 28.70 -17.80
N VAL A 229 -12.69 29.74 -17.30
CA VAL A 229 -11.71 30.58 -18.01
C VAL A 229 -10.30 30.32 -17.46
N ALA A 230 -9.27 30.71 -18.21
CA ALA A 230 -7.87 30.46 -17.85
C ALA A 230 -7.47 30.96 -16.44
N ALA A 231 -8.04 32.09 -15.98
CA ALA A 231 -7.73 32.67 -14.68
C ALA A 231 -8.25 31.87 -13.48
N THR A 232 -9.24 30.99 -13.67
CA THR A 232 -9.84 30.17 -12.61
C THR A 232 -9.62 28.68 -12.83
N SER A 233 -8.73 28.32 -13.75
CA SER A 233 -8.43 26.94 -14.10
C SER A 233 -7.09 26.48 -13.54
N LEU A 234 -6.88 25.17 -13.52
CA LEU A 234 -5.67 24.53 -13.03
C LEU A 234 -4.41 25.03 -13.77
N ALA A 235 -4.54 25.50 -15.02
CA ALA A 235 -3.46 26.15 -15.76
C ALA A 235 -2.88 27.40 -15.07
N SER A 236 -3.65 28.05 -14.19
CA SER A 236 -3.20 29.21 -13.39
C SER A 236 -2.51 28.82 -12.07
N ASN A 237 -2.51 27.54 -11.68
CA ASN A 237 -1.88 27.08 -10.46
C ASN A 237 -0.35 27.20 -10.59
N ALA A 238 0.28 28.04 -9.76
CA ALA A 238 1.72 28.32 -9.85
C ALA A 238 2.62 27.14 -9.43
N ALA A 239 2.12 26.23 -8.57
CA ALA A 239 2.88 25.08 -8.10
C ALA A 239 3.02 24.01 -9.19
N LEU A 240 1.99 23.80 -10.01
CA LEU A 240 1.96 22.79 -11.05
C LEU A 240 3.13 22.90 -12.07
N PRO A 241 3.31 24.00 -12.82
CA PRO A 241 4.38 24.09 -13.82
C PRO A 241 5.77 24.05 -13.17
N THR A 242 5.91 24.65 -11.99
CA THR A 242 7.16 24.65 -11.22
C THR A 242 7.58 23.22 -10.88
N LEU A 243 6.65 22.43 -10.33
CA LEU A 243 6.90 21.03 -9.97
C LEU A 243 7.20 20.16 -11.17
N LEU A 244 6.42 20.30 -12.25
CA LEU A 244 6.59 19.49 -13.45
C LEU A 244 7.93 19.79 -14.15
N SER A 245 8.31 21.06 -14.28
CA SER A 245 9.55 21.45 -14.98
C SER A 245 10.82 20.84 -14.37
N ASP A 246 10.78 20.54 -13.07
CA ASP A 246 11.93 20.02 -12.34
C ASP A 246 11.95 18.47 -12.22
N LEU A 247 10.89 17.76 -12.66
CA LEU A 247 10.82 16.28 -12.53
C LEU A 247 11.91 15.53 -13.31
N GLY A 248 12.36 16.08 -14.44
CA GLY A 248 13.35 15.45 -15.33
C GLY A 248 12.88 14.14 -16.02
N ARG A 249 11.67 13.67 -15.70
CA ARG A 249 10.94 12.55 -16.33
C ARG A 249 9.45 12.90 -16.44
N GLY A 250 8.71 12.06 -17.15
CA GLY A 250 7.26 12.14 -17.23
C GLY A 250 6.72 12.36 -18.65
N ALA A 251 7.57 12.23 -19.67
CA ALA A 251 7.11 12.31 -21.06
C ALA A 251 6.08 11.24 -21.40
N HIS A 252 6.13 10.06 -20.77
CA HIS A 252 5.19 8.97 -21.02
C HIS A 252 3.97 9.04 -20.11
N ALA A 253 4.17 9.32 -18.82
CA ALA A 253 3.07 9.54 -17.89
C ALA A 253 3.47 10.51 -16.80
N ALA A 254 2.53 11.29 -16.28
CA ALA A 254 2.78 12.17 -15.15
C ALA A 254 1.52 12.30 -14.28
N LEU A 255 1.72 12.51 -12.99
CA LEU A 255 0.70 12.72 -11.99
C LEU A 255 1.06 13.97 -11.20
N TRP A 256 0.07 14.80 -10.91
CA TRP A 256 0.17 15.88 -9.94
C TRP A 256 -0.96 15.75 -8.93
N LEU A 257 -0.65 16.00 -7.66
CA LEU A 257 -1.57 15.91 -6.54
C LEU A 257 -1.39 17.14 -5.66
N ASP A 258 -2.49 17.75 -5.27
CA ASP A 258 -2.57 18.73 -4.20
C ASP A 258 -3.07 18.01 -2.95
N VAL A 259 -2.21 17.92 -1.93
CA VAL A 259 -2.49 17.08 -0.76
C VAL A 259 -3.68 17.60 0.03
N GLU A 260 -3.81 18.92 0.18
CA GLU A 260 -4.94 19.52 0.90
C GLU A 260 -6.26 19.26 0.18
N ASN A 261 -6.28 19.54 -1.13
CA ASN A 261 -7.48 19.32 -1.95
C ASN A 261 -7.83 17.82 -2.02
N LEU A 262 -6.85 16.92 -2.04
CA LEU A 262 -7.08 15.47 -2.01
C LEU A 262 -7.68 15.00 -0.68
N VAL A 263 -7.19 15.50 0.46
CA VAL A 263 -7.76 15.20 1.77
C VAL A 263 -9.18 15.72 1.87
N ALA A 264 -9.43 16.95 1.39
CA ALA A 264 -10.76 17.54 1.35
C ALA A 264 -11.71 16.72 0.48
N ALA A 265 -11.29 16.32 -0.73
CA ALA A 265 -12.09 15.48 -1.64
C ALA A 265 -12.36 14.07 -1.06
N SER A 266 -11.44 13.54 -0.26
CA SER A 266 -11.54 12.21 0.36
C SER A 266 -12.27 12.22 1.70
N ALA A 267 -12.56 13.39 2.28
CA ALA A 267 -13.13 13.52 3.61
C ALA A 267 -14.44 12.74 3.82
N PRO A 268 -15.41 12.72 2.89
CA PRO A 268 -16.61 11.90 3.05
C PRO A 268 -16.31 10.40 3.14
N ALA A 269 -15.37 9.91 2.33
CA ALA A 269 -14.95 8.51 2.34
C ALA A 269 -14.21 8.16 3.65
N LEU A 270 -13.31 9.02 4.10
CA LEU A 270 -12.58 8.85 5.35
C LEU A 270 -13.52 8.83 6.56
N ARG A 271 -14.52 9.72 6.58
CA ARG A 271 -15.55 9.74 7.64
C ARG A 271 -16.31 8.41 7.71
N ASN A 272 -16.75 7.90 6.55
CA ASN A 272 -17.47 6.62 6.50
C ASN A 272 -16.62 5.43 6.92
N MET A 273 -15.30 5.48 6.72
CA MET A 273 -14.38 4.37 7.04
C MET A 273 -13.86 4.39 8.48
N PHE A 274 -13.62 5.58 9.03
CA PHE A 274 -12.83 5.74 10.26
C PHE A 274 -13.55 6.61 11.32
N GLY A 275 -14.79 7.03 11.05
CA GLY A 275 -15.61 7.87 11.92
C GLY A 275 -15.34 9.37 11.74
N ASP A 276 -16.10 10.19 12.47
CA ASP A 276 -16.14 11.64 12.30
C ASP A 276 -14.79 12.33 12.52
N ASN A 277 -13.95 11.80 13.41
CA ASN A 277 -12.65 12.39 13.76
C ASN A 277 -11.51 12.01 12.80
N ALA A 278 -11.76 11.16 11.81
CA ALA A 278 -10.70 10.66 10.93
C ALA A 278 -10.11 11.76 10.05
N ARG A 279 -10.95 12.66 9.57
CA ARG A 279 -10.55 13.81 8.77
C ARG A 279 -9.58 14.68 9.55
N GLU A 280 -9.98 15.12 10.75
CA GLU A 280 -9.15 16.00 11.60
C GLU A 280 -7.81 15.34 11.94
N ARG A 281 -7.79 14.02 12.18
CA ARG A 281 -6.53 13.28 12.42
C ARG A 281 -5.62 13.25 11.19
N VAL A 282 -6.18 13.00 10.01
CA VAL A 282 -5.42 12.96 8.76
C VAL A 282 -4.93 14.36 8.38
N GLU A 283 -5.78 15.38 8.47
CA GLU A 283 -5.41 16.79 8.24
C GLU A 283 -4.36 17.26 9.24
N SER A 284 -4.53 16.98 10.54
CA SER A 284 -3.54 17.30 11.58
C SER A 284 -2.22 16.58 11.33
N LEU A 285 -2.24 15.32 10.92
CA LEU A 285 -1.02 14.57 10.61
C LEU A 285 -0.30 15.15 9.39
N LEU A 286 -1.03 15.41 8.30
CA LEU A 286 -0.44 15.89 7.05
C LEU A 286 0.07 17.33 7.21
N SER A 287 -0.71 18.24 7.79
CA SER A 287 -0.25 19.60 8.09
C SER A 287 0.95 19.60 9.04
N SER A 288 0.94 18.77 10.08
CA SER A 288 2.05 18.72 11.04
C SER A 288 3.32 18.01 10.53
N THR A 289 3.25 17.33 9.39
CA THR A 289 4.38 16.62 8.78
C THR A 289 4.85 17.32 7.52
N LEU A 290 3.96 17.53 6.56
CA LEU A 290 4.24 18.07 5.23
C LEU A 290 4.12 19.61 5.19
N GLY A 291 3.38 20.21 6.13
CA GLY A 291 3.04 21.63 6.10
C GLY A 291 1.84 21.93 5.19
N ASP A 292 1.41 23.18 5.21
CA ASP A 292 0.36 23.70 4.33
C ASP A 292 0.87 23.83 2.88
N ASP A 293 -0.04 23.89 1.91
CA ASP A 293 0.26 24.02 0.47
C ASP A 293 1.18 22.92 -0.11
N THR A 294 1.08 21.71 0.43
CA THR A 294 1.88 20.58 -0.05
C THR A 294 1.32 20.04 -1.37
N ALA A 295 2.19 19.91 -2.37
CA ALA A 295 1.87 19.29 -3.65
C ALA A 295 2.92 18.25 -4.06
N ILE A 296 2.46 17.19 -4.70
CA ILE A 296 3.29 16.08 -5.18
C ILE A 296 3.18 16.03 -6.70
N ALA A 297 4.30 15.93 -7.39
CA ALA A 297 4.35 15.57 -8.79
C ALA A 297 5.10 14.26 -8.97
N LEU A 298 4.62 13.37 -9.83
CA LEU A 298 5.29 12.15 -10.23
C LEU A 298 5.40 12.14 -11.75
N GLY A 299 6.53 11.66 -12.28
CA GLY A 299 6.77 11.47 -13.69
C GLY A 299 7.18 10.03 -13.95
N ILE A 300 6.66 9.40 -14.99
CA ILE A 300 7.00 8.06 -15.42
C ILE A 300 7.63 8.12 -16.81
N ALA A 301 8.75 7.43 -16.96
CA ALA A 301 9.39 7.15 -18.23
C ALA A 301 9.57 5.63 -18.40
N VAL A 302 8.80 5.04 -19.32
CA VAL A 302 9.01 3.68 -19.81
C VAL A 302 10.21 3.62 -20.77
N ARG A 303 11.18 2.76 -20.47
CA ARG A 303 12.35 2.42 -21.30
C ARG A 303 12.22 1.00 -21.82
N GLU A 304 13.15 0.59 -22.68
CA GLU A 304 13.19 -0.77 -23.23
C GLU A 304 13.34 -1.83 -22.12
N SER A 305 14.18 -1.56 -21.11
CA SER A 305 14.51 -2.48 -20.01
C SER A 305 14.15 -1.97 -18.60
N SER A 306 13.39 -0.88 -18.49
CA SER A 306 13.03 -0.31 -17.18
C SER A 306 11.81 0.61 -17.22
N VAL A 307 11.19 0.82 -16.08
CA VAL A 307 10.21 1.88 -15.82
C VAL A 307 10.81 2.79 -14.76
N GLU A 308 11.12 4.02 -15.13
CA GLU A 308 11.61 5.05 -14.22
C GLU A 308 10.44 5.92 -13.75
N LEU A 309 10.30 6.10 -12.44
CA LEU A 309 9.37 6.98 -11.75
C LEU A 309 10.16 8.09 -11.04
N SER A 310 10.11 9.33 -11.49
CA SER A 310 10.54 10.48 -10.69
C SER A 310 9.39 10.95 -9.81
N GLY A 311 9.69 11.46 -8.62
CA GLY A 311 8.75 12.14 -7.75
C GLY A 311 9.31 13.45 -7.27
N ARG A 312 8.45 14.41 -6.96
CA ARG A 312 8.82 15.66 -6.33
C ARG A 312 7.73 16.07 -5.36
N LEU A 313 8.13 16.40 -4.15
CA LEU A 313 7.27 16.94 -3.12
C LEU A 313 7.62 18.42 -2.92
N ALA A 314 6.74 19.33 -3.34
CA ALA A 314 6.79 20.71 -2.90
C ALA A 314 6.18 20.81 -1.51
N HIS A 315 6.85 21.56 -0.64
CA HIS A 315 6.39 21.87 0.69
C HIS A 315 6.80 23.30 1.04
N ALA A 316 6.13 23.92 2.00
CA ALA A 316 6.51 25.25 2.48
C ALA A 316 7.98 25.28 2.99
N PRO A 317 8.70 26.43 2.93
CA PRO A 317 10.10 26.55 3.35
C PRO A 317 10.40 26.11 4.80
N GLY A 318 9.39 26.09 5.67
CA GLY A 318 9.47 25.66 7.07
C GLY A 318 8.80 24.31 7.37
N ALA A 319 8.43 23.54 6.34
CA ALA A 319 7.74 22.27 6.54
C ALA A 319 8.56 21.27 7.38
N PRO A 320 7.95 20.62 8.39
CA PRO A 320 8.67 19.68 9.26
C PRO A 320 9.36 18.54 8.51
N ILE A 321 8.81 18.08 7.38
CA ILE A 321 9.42 17.04 6.55
C ILE A 321 10.82 17.40 6.05
N LYS A 322 11.11 18.69 5.84
CA LYS A 322 12.45 19.15 5.46
C LYS A 322 13.47 18.87 6.56
N SER A 323 13.05 18.98 7.83
CA SER A 323 13.91 18.64 8.96
C SER A 323 14.11 17.14 9.12
N LEU A 324 13.18 16.30 8.62
CA LEU A 324 13.29 14.84 8.78
C LEU A 324 14.47 14.25 8.01
N LEU A 325 14.85 14.84 6.88
CA LEU A 325 15.92 14.35 6.01
C LEU A 325 17.15 15.23 6.13
N LYS A 326 18.31 14.63 6.40
CA LYS A 326 19.58 15.34 6.37
C LYS A 326 20.11 15.34 4.95
N ARG A 327 20.36 16.54 4.42
CA ARG A 327 21.16 16.71 3.20
C ARG A 327 22.61 16.61 3.61
N ASP A 328 23.16 15.40 3.53
CA ASP A 328 24.56 15.14 3.80
C ASP A 328 25.24 14.61 2.54
N ALA A 329 26.50 14.96 2.35
CA ALA A 329 27.28 14.47 1.23
C ALA A 329 27.72 13.04 1.55
N GLY A 330 27.25 12.09 0.75
CA GLY A 330 27.67 10.71 0.77
C GLY A 330 26.51 9.73 0.85
N ARG A 331 26.69 8.61 0.15
CA ARG A 331 25.82 7.45 0.19
C ARG A 331 25.79 6.82 1.60
N PRO A 332 24.64 6.28 2.08
CA PRO A 332 24.58 5.49 3.31
C PRO A 332 25.52 4.28 3.27
N ALA A 333 26.23 4.00 4.37
CA ALA A 333 27.28 2.97 4.45
C ALA A 333 26.78 1.56 4.10
N ILE A 334 25.51 1.25 4.40
CA ILE A 334 24.90 -0.03 4.04
C ILE A 334 24.98 -0.32 2.52
N MET A 335 24.96 0.73 1.68
CA MET A 335 25.01 0.59 0.22
C MET A 335 26.43 0.32 -0.31
N HIS A 336 27.48 0.54 0.49
CA HIS A 336 28.87 0.32 0.05
C HIS A 336 29.30 -1.13 0.11
N ALA A 337 28.62 -1.96 0.90
CA ALA A 337 29.27 -3.12 1.51
C ALA A 337 28.49 -4.43 1.43
N LEU A 338 27.43 -4.49 0.62
CA LEU A 338 26.68 -5.74 0.44
C LEU A 338 27.50 -6.75 -0.35
N ILE A 339 27.86 -7.86 0.31
CA ILE A 339 28.65 -8.96 -0.27
C ILE A 339 27.75 -9.93 -1.06
N LYS A 340 26.48 -10.02 -0.68
CA LYS A 340 25.46 -10.85 -1.32
C LYS A 340 24.44 -9.97 -2.04
N PRO A 341 23.75 -10.50 -3.08
CA PRO A 341 22.66 -9.77 -3.73
C PRO A 341 21.60 -9.33 -2.70
N PRO A 342 21.18 -8.05 -2.72
CA PRO A 342 20.10 -7.59 -1.86
C PRO A 342 18.77 -8.14 -2.35
N LEU A 343 18.03 -8.80 -1.46
CA LEU A 343 16.59 -9.02 -1.62
C LEU A 343 15.83 -7.73 -1.29
N VAL A 344 16.27 -7.05 -0.23
CA VAL A 344 15.80 -5.71 0.17
C VAL A 344 16.99 -4.95 0.69
N VAL A 345 17.14 -3.68 0.35
CA VAL A 345 18.07 -2.77 1.01
C VAL A 345 17.42 -1.40 1.13
N ALA A 346 17.61 -0.73 2.25
CA ALA A 346 17.27 0.68 2.39
C ALA A 346 18.31 1.37 3.27
N GLY A 347 18.60 2.61 2.95
CA GLY A 347 19.48 3.47 3.72
C GLY A 347 18.94 4.88 3.70
N CYS A 348 18.95 5.56 4.83
CA CYS A 348 18.57 6.96 4.91
C CYS A 348 19.48 7.73 5.87
N ARG A 349 19.49 9.04 5.69
CA ARG A 349 20.07 10.00 6.62
C ARG A 349 18.97 10.92 7.09
N CYS A 350 18.62 10.81 8.36
CA CYS A 350 17.51 11.52 8.96
C CYS A 350 17.94 12.37 10.15
N ASP A 351 17.17 13.41 10.47
CA ASP A 351 17.26 14.04 11.78
C ASP A 351 16.45 13.21 12.76
N ILE A 352 17.16 12.49 13.62
CA ILE A 352 16.54 11.58 14.59
C ILE A 352 15.63 12.35 15.57
N GLN A 353 15.97 13.59 15.92
CA GLN A 353 15.11 14.41 16.78
C GLN A 353 13.83 14.83 16.06
N ALA A 354 13.94 15.24 14.79
CA ALA A 354 12.77 15.55 13.99
C ALA A 354 11.89 14.30 13.79
N LEU A 355 12.51 13.14 13.48
CA LEU A 355 11.82 11.87 13.30
C LEU A 355 11.10 11.43 14.59
N TYR A 356 11.78 11.53 15.73
CA TYR A 356 11.19 11.24 17.03
C TYR A 356 9.99 12.15 17.32
N ARG A 357 10.10 13.46 17.08
CA ARG A 357 8.99 14.42 17.24
C ARG A 357 7.81 14.12 16.31
N ALA A 358 8.07 13.72 15.06
CA ALA A 358 7.02 13.31 14.13
C ALA A 358 6.32 12.02 14.57
N ALA A 359 7.10 11.01 14.99
CA ALA A 359 6.57 9.78 15.55
C ALA A 359 5.72 10.04 16.82
N ARG A 360 6.10 11.03 17.63
CA ARG A 360 5.34 11.46 18.82
C ARG A 360 3.94 11.97 18.51
N LYS A 361 3.81 12.72 17.42
CA LYS A 361 2.50 13.20 16.95
C LYS A 361 1.65 12.06 16.40
N LEU A 362 2.27 11.10 15.69
CA LEU A 362 1.60 9.95 15.08
C LEU A 362 0.94 8.98 16.07
N VAL A 363 1.60 8.69 17.21
CA VAL A 363 1.14 7.66 18.17
C VAL A 363 0.03 8.16 19.11
N GLY A 364 -0.53 9.35 18.86
CA GLY A 364 -1.76 9.82 19.51
C GLY A 364 -1.56 10.63 20.78
N GLY A 365 -0.47 11.40 20.88
CA GLY A 365 -0.29 12.42 21.91
C GLY A 365 0.97 12.27 22.74
N SER A 366 1.45 13.39 23.27
CA SER A 366 2.68 13.51 24.06
C SER A 366 2.70 12.58 25.29
N GLU A 367 1.55 12.37 25.93
CA GLU A 367 1.46 11.67 27.21
C GLU A 367 2.01 10.23 27.18
N ARG A 368 1.70 9.43 26.15
CA ARG A 368 2.18 8.03 26.09
C ARG A 368 3.68 7.96 25.86
N GLN A 369 4.25 8.91 25.13
CA GLN A 369 5.68 8.91 24.83
C GLN A 369 6.53 9.55 25.92
N ASP A 370 5.99 10.53 26.66
CA ASP A 370 6.65 11.06 27.85
C ASP A 370 6.81 9.98 28.92
N VAL A 371 5.82 9.08 29.03
CA VAL A 371 5.92 7.87 29.87
C VAL A 371 7.06 6.96 29.43
N VAL A 372 7.23 6.74 28.13
CA VAL A 372 8.33 5.94 27.57
C VAL A 372 9.69 6.59 27.84
N ALA A 373 9.84 7.88 27.53
CA ALA A 373 11.09 8.60 27.68
C ALA A 373 11.52 8.66 29.16
N SER A 374 10.57 8.88 30.06
CA SER A 374 10.80 8.85 31.51
C SER A 374 11.16 7.44 32.02
N PHE A 375 10.52 6.40 31.50
CA PHE A 375 10.84 5.02 31.84
C PHE A 375 12.28 4.66 31.46
N ALA A 376 12.69 4.95 30.23
CA ALA A 376 14.05 4.72 29.75
C ALA A 376 15.09 5.49 30.60
N LYS A 377 14.79 6.74 30.97
CA LYS A 377 15.68 7.53 31.82
C LYS A 377 15.83 6.94 33.23
N THR A 378 14.75 6.42 33.80
CA THR A 378 14.73 5.91 35.18
C THR A 378 15.36 4.53 35.30
N MET A 379 14.98 3.59 34.43
CA MET A 379 15.42 2.19 34.52
C MET A 379 16.78 1.96 33.87
N LEU A 380 17.09 2.71 32.82
CA LEU A 380 18.30 2.51 32.02
C LEU A 380 19.37 3.57 32.34
N GLY A 381 19.00 4.65 33.03
CA GLY A 381 19.83 5.87 33.10
C GLY A 381 19.92 6.60 31.75
N VAL A 382 19.05 6.26 30.79
CA VAL A 382 19.14 6.71 29.40
C VAL A 382 18.09 7.77 29.13
N ASP A 383 18.53 9.01 29.02
CA ASP A 383 17.69 10.08 28.55
C ASP A 383 17.49 9.93 27.03
N VAL A 384 16.32 9.46 26.58
CA VAL A 384 16.03 9.16 25.16
C VAL A 384 16.19 10.40 24.28
N GLU A 385 15.88 11.58 24.82
CA GLU A 385 16.08 12.83 24.08
C GLU A 385 17.57 13.13 23.89
N LYS A 386 18.42 12.83 24.90
CA LYS A 386 19.88 12.95 24.76
C LYS A 386 20.50 11.81 23.97
N LEU A 387 19.88 10.64 23.96
CA LEU A 387 20.36 9.49 23.21
C LEU A 387 20.44 9.80 21.71
N ASN A 388 19.49 10.59 21.21
CA ASN A 388 19.48 11.08 19.84
C ASN A 388 20.73 11.94 19.49
N GLU A 389 21.43 12.52 20.48
CA GLU A 389 22.69 13.25 20.26
C GLU A 389 23.88 12.31 19.93
N HIS A 390 23.74 11.02 20.25
CA HIS A 390 24.77 10.00 20.05
C HIS A 390 24.66 9.29 18.69
N PHE A 391 23.69 9.68 17.89
CA PHE A 391 23.44 9.10 16.57
C PHE A 391 23.60 10.15 15.48
N SER A 392 24.26 9.78 14.39
CA SER A 392 24.52 10.71 13.27
C SER A 392 23.25 10.99 12.46
N GLY A 393 22.25 10.11 12.55
CA GLY A 393 21.08 10.12 11.70
C GLY A 393 21.12 9.11 10.56
N GLU A 394 22.25 8.44 10.36
CA GLU A 394 22.36 7.38 9.38
C GLU A 394 21.66 6.12 9.90
N LEU A 395 20.77 5.57 9.09
CA LEU A 395 20.08 4.31 9.33
C LEU A 395 20.07 3.51 8.04
N GLY A 396 20.37 2.22 8.11
CA GLY A 396 20.26 1.35 6.97
C GLY A 396 19.88 -0.06 7.38
N PHE A 397 19.23 -0.78 6.49
CA PHE A 397 19.05 -2.21 6.63
C PHE A 397 19.18 -2.89 5.27
N ALA A 398 19.59 -4.15 5.28
CA ALA A 398 19.59 -5.02 4.13
C ALA A 398 19.13 -6.41 4.53
N VAL A 399 18.38 -7.05 3.65
CA VAL A 399 18.16 -8.48 3.61
C VAL A 399 18.83 -8.97 2.34
N THR A 400 19.79 -9.88 2.47
CA THR A 400 20.61 -10.34 1.35
C THR A 400 20.50 -11.85 1.20
N GLY A 401 20.62 -12.35 -0.02
CA GLY A 401 20.64 -13.79 -0.24
C GLY A 401 20.33 -14.12 -1.69
N THR A 402 20.35 -15.41 -1.97
CA THR A 402 19.87 -15.97 -3.24
C THR A 402 18.76 -16.95 -2.91
N PHE A 403 17.58 -16.74 -3.47
CA PHE A 403 16.41 -17.57 -3.22
C PHE A 403 16.04 -18.33 -4.49
N ASP A 404 16.09 -19.66 -4.43
CA ASP A 404 15.48 -20.52 -5.45
C ASP A 404 14.24 -21.18 -4.84
N VAL A 405 13.08 -20.59 -5.09
CA VAL A 405 11.78 -21.11 -4.64
C VAL A 405 11.57 -22.54 -5.12
N ALA A 406 11.93 -22.81 -6.38
CA ALA A 406 11.67 -24.08 -7.02
C ALA A 406 12.54 -25.19 -6.42
N ALA A 407 13.75 -24.86 -5.96
CA ALA A 407 14.58 -25.76 -5.20
C ALA A 407 13.98 -26.04 -3.81
N LEU A 408 13.52 -25.00 -3.10
CA LEU A 408 12.96 -25.16 -1.76
C LEU A 408 11.65 -25.96 -1.77
N ASP A 409 10.81 -25.86 -2.79
CA ASP A 409 9.53 -26.59 -2.87
C ASP A 409 9.71 -28.10 -3.04
N ARG A 410 10.91 -28.54 -3.43
CA ARG A 410 11.27 -29.95 -3.56
C ARG A 410 11.89 -30.52 -2.28
N MET A 411 12.15 -29.67 -1.29
CA MET A 411 12.77 -30.04 -0.02
C MET A 411 11.71 -30.34 1.03
N SER A 412 12.02 -31.20 1.99
CA SER A 412 11.20 -31.35 3.20
C SER A 412 11.13 -30.02 3.98
N SER A 413 10.15 -29.87 4.89
CA SER A 413 10.04 -28.64 5.69
C SER A 413 11.32 -28.31 6.46
N ALA A 414 11.99 -29.33 7.01
CA ALA A 414 13.23 -29.16 7.77
C ALA A 414 14.41 -28.74 6.87
N GLU A 415 14.56 -29.36 5.70
CA GLU A 415 15.60 -29.01 4.72
C GLU A 415 15.37 -27.61 4.13
N SER A 416 14.12 -27.29 3.78
CA SER A 416 13.70 -25.94 3.37
C SER A 416 14.08 -24.90 4.42
N GLU A 417 13.78 -25.18 5.69
CA GLU A 417 14.08 -24.28 6.79
C GLU A 417 15.59 -24.11 6.99
N ALA A 418 16.37 -25.19 6.95
CA ALA A 418 17.82 -25.14 7.03
C ALA A 418 18.44 -24.36 5.84
N ALA A 419 17.93 -24.57 4.62
CA ALA A 419 18.35 -23.87 3.42
C ALA A 419 17.98 -22.38 3.46
N LEU A 420 16.80 -22.02 3.95
CA LEU A 420 16.38 -20.63 4.17
C LEU A 420 17.28 -19.94 5.20
N LYS A 421 17.51 -20.62 6.33
CA LYS A 421 18.39 -20.11 7.37
C LYS A 421 19.76 -19.84 6.78
N SER A 422 20.38 -20.78 6.07
CA SER A 422 21.73 -20.61 5.52
C SER A 422 21.83 -19.56 4.41
N SER A 423 20.85 -19.50 3.50
CA SER A 423 20.86 -18.64 2.29
C SER A 423 20.50 -17.17 2.55
N ILE A 424 19.68 -16.89 3.56
CA ILE A 424 19.27 -15.53 3.90
C ILE A 424 20.22 -14.96 4.96
N GLY A 425 20.67 -13.74 4.71
CA GLY A 425 21.36 -12.91 5.67
C GLY A 425 20.68 -11.55 5.79
N GLY A 426 21.12 -10.77 6.77
CA GLY A 426 20.69 -9.39 6.92
C GLY A 426 21.73 -8.56 7.63
N ALA A 427 21.62 -7.24 7.46
CA ALA A 427 22.44 -6.25 8.12
C ALA A 427 21.56 -5.05 8.52
N ILE A 428 21.85 -4.46 9.68
CA ILE A 428 21.32 -3.18 10.13
C ILE A 428 22.52 -2.29 10.43
N VAL A 429 22.45 -1.04 10.01
CA VAL A 429 23.49 -0.03 10.20
C VAL A 429 22.87 1.16 10.88
N VAL A 430 23.49 1.62 11.95
CA VAL A 430 23.10 2.84 12.67
C VAL A 430 24.34 3.70 12.79
N GLY A 431 24.28 4.92 12.30
CA GLY A 431 25.38 5.86 12.44
C GLY A 431 25.44 6.43 13.85
N VAL A 432 26.65 6.46 14.41
CA VAL A 432 26.93 6.91 15.77
C VAL A 432 27.89 8.10 15.74
N THR A 433 27.72 9.04 16.67
CA THR A 433 28.64 10.18 16.84
C THR A 433 29.60 9.97 18.02
N ASP A 434 29.25 9.08 18.95
CA ASP A 434 30.05 8.74 20.13
C ASP A 434 29.97 7.23 20.41
N ALA A 435 30.90 6.47 19.83
CA ALA A 435 30.97 5.02 20.00
C ALA A 435 31.14 4.61 21.47
N ALA A 436 31.89 5.36 22.28
CA ALA A 436 32.12 5.00 23.68
C ALA A 436 30.82 5.06 24.49
N ARG A 437 30.00 6.11 24.27
CA ARG A 437 28.68 6.21 24.90
C ARG A 437 27.71 5.17 24.40
N VAL A 438 27.68 4.88 23.09
CA VAL A 438 26.84 3.81 22.55
C VAL A 438 27.24 2.45 23.13
N LYS A 439 28.54 2.18 23.30
CA LYS A 439 29.00 0.96 23.99
C LYS A 439 28.48 0.92 25.43
N SER A 440 28.67 2.00 26.18
CA SER A 440 28.19 2.08 27.57
C SER A 440 26.69 1.88 27.69
N LEU A 441 25.92 2.37 26.72
CA LEU A 441 24.48 2.17 26.63
C LEU A 441 24.13 0.69 26.42
N VAL A 442 24.74 0.04 25.43
CA VAL A 442 24.52 -1.39 25.15
C VAL A 442 24.91 -2.22 26.36
N ASP A 443 26.06 -1.96 26.97
CA ASP A 443 26.52 -2.64 28.19
C ASP A 443 25.51 -2.42 29.34
N GLY A 444 24.94 -1.22 29.48
CA GLY A 444 23.88 -0.91 30.44
C GLY A 444 22.59 -1.70 30.19
N LEU A 445 22.14 -1.77 28.93
CA LEU A 445 20.97 -2.55 28.52
C LEU A 445 21.16 -4.04 28.82
N LEU A 446 22.34 -4.61 28.55
CA LEU A 446 22.64 -6.01 28.81
C LEU A 446 22.64 -6.35 30.31
N ARG A 447 23.04 -5.41 31.18
CA ARG A 447 23.05 -5.60 32.65
C ARG A 447 21.66 -5.75 33.25
N ILE A 448 20.65 -5.15 32.64
CA ILE A 448 19.26 -5.25 33.10
C ILE A 448 18.43 -6.24 32.28
N ALA A 449 18.96 -6.70 31.15
CA ALA A 449 18.28 -7.65 30.30
C ALA A 449 17.99 -8.95 31.09
N PRO A 450 16.81 -9.56 30.87
CA PRO A 450 16.50 -10.89 31.39
C PRO A 450 17.60 -11.89 31.06
N GLU A 451 17.81 -12.84 31.95
CA GLU A 451 18.87 -13.85 31.84
C GLU A 451 18.92 -14.56 30.46
N PRO A 452 17.79 -14.95 29.82
CA PRO A 452 17.84 -15.56 28.49
C PRO A 452 18.48 -14.66 27.41
N ILE A 453 18.22 -13.35 27.46
CA ILE A 453 18.79 -12.39 26.51
C ILE A 453 20.26 -12.12 26.84
N ARG A 454 20.61 -12.04 28.14
CA ARG A 454 22.00 -11.83 28.54
C ARG A 454 22.89 -13.00 28.14
N ASN A 455 22.41 -14.22 28.35
CA ASN A 455 23.15 -15.45 28.03
C ASN A 455 23.32 -15.67 26.53
N SER A 456 22.45 -15.07 25.70
CA SER A 456 22.58 -15.12 24.25
C SER A 456 23.59 -14.11 23.69
N VAL A 457 24.05 -13.13 24.48
CA VAL A 457 25.00 -12.10 24.05
C VAL A 457 26.38 -12.37 24.62
N LYS A 458 27.39 -12.49 23.75
CA LYS A 458 28.80 -12.67 24.11
C LYS A 458 29.64 -11.51 23.58
N GLU A 459 30.37 -10.85 24.47
CA GLU A 459 31.31 -9.80 24.06
C GLU A 459 32.48 -10.41 23.28
N VAL A 460 32.87 -9.76 22.20
CA VAL A 460 33.99 -10.13 21.32
C VAL A 460 34.82 -8.87 21.02
N PRO A 461 36.09 -8.98 20.58
CA PRO A 461 36.90 -7.81 20.27
C PRO A 461 36.20 -6.89 19.26
N GLY A 462 35.82 -5.67 19.64
CA GLY A 462 35.12 -4.70 18.79
C GLY A 462 33.58 -4.84 18.73
N GLY A 463 32.95 -5.62 19.61
CA GLY A 463 31.48 -5.68 19.69
C GLY A 463 30.94 -6.91 20.42
N TRP A 464 29.88 -7.49 19.88
CA TRP A 464 29.14 -8.60 20.47
C TRP A 464 28.72 -9.62 19.42
N THR A 465 28.59 -10.88 19.82
CA THR A 465 27.84 -11.90 19.09
C THR A 465 26.55 -12.19 19.85
N ILE A 466 25.46 -12.33 19.11
CA ILE A 466 24.10 -12.49 19.64
C ILE A 466 23.56 -13.78 19.04
N ASP A 467 23.36 -14.80 19.87
CA ASP A 467 22.70 -16.04 19.47
C ASP A 467 21.19 -15.78 19.38
N VAL A 468 20.64 -15.75 18.16
CA VAL A 468 19.20 -15.59 17.97
C VAL A 468 18.58 -16.99 17.91
N PRO A 469 17.79 -17.38 18.93
CA PRO A 469 17.19 -18.72 18.97
C PRO A 469 16.46 -19.02 17.68
N GLU A 470 16.60 -20.26 17.21
CA GLU A 470 15.95 -20.76 16.00
C GLU A 470 16.38 -20.07 14.69
N TRP A 471 17.40 -19.18 14.68
CA TRP A 471 17.89 -18.57 13.46
C TRP A 471 19.39 -18.73 13.26
N LYS A 472 20.18 -17.73 13.64
CA LYS A 472 21.62 -17.63 13.40
C LYS A 472 22.27 -16.78 14.48
N VAL A 473 23.57 -16.98 14.67
CA VAL A 473 24.39 -16.02 15.40
C VAL A 473 24.52 -14.75 14.57
N VAL A 474 24.17 -13.63 15.17
CA VAL A 474 24.28 -12.29 14.62
C VAL A 474 25.48 -11.59 15.25
N THR A 475 26.26 -10.89 14.45
CA THR A 475 27.41 -10.10 14.92
C THR A 475 27.01 -8.64 14.98
N ALA A 476 27.11 -8.03 16.16
CA ALA A 476 27.01 -6.60 16.36
C ALA A 476 28.44 -6.03 16.50
N ARG A 477 28.90 -5.22 15.55
CA ARG A 477 30.20 -4.56 15.57
C ARG A 477 30.02 -3.06 15.74
N LEU A 478 30.84 -2.46 16.62
CA LEU A 478 30.84 -1.04 16.86
C LEU A 478 32.16 -0.45 16.34
N GLY A 479 32.06 0.29 15.24
CA GLY A 479 33.14 1.11 14.71
C GLY A 479 33.19 2.50 15.36
N PRO A 480 34.07 3.38 14.85
CA PRO A 480 34.19 4.75 15.37
C PRO A 480 32.92 5.59 15.13
N ASP A 481 32.19 5.32 14.04
CA ASP A 481 31.08 6.13 13.54
C ASP A 481 29.85 5.30 13.13
N LEU A 482 29.90 3.96 13.23
CA LEU A 482 28.81 3.06 12.87
C LEU A 482 28.65 1.93 13.90
N LEU A 483 27.40 1.58 14.21
CA LEU A 483 26.99 0.30 14.79
C LEU A 483 26.40 -0.56 13.67
N VAL A 484 26.98 -1.73 13.44
CA VAL A 484 26.55 -2.68 12.40
C VAL A 484 26.12 -3.98 13.05
N ILE A 485 24.89 -4.41 12.80
CA ILE A 485 24.33 -5.68 13.28
C ILE A 485 24.05 -6.54 12.06
N ALA A 486 24.83 -7.60 11.84
CA ALA A 486 24.69 -8.44 10.66
C ALA A 486 24.75 -9.94 10.98
N SER A 487 24.00 -10.74 10.25
CA SER A 487 24.04 -12.21 10.35
C SER A 487 25.28 -12.84 9.68
N ASP A 488 26.13 -12.00 9.08
CA ASP A 488 27.33 -12.38 8.33
C ASP A 488 28.47 -11.43 8.77
N ALA A 489 29.51 -12.00 9.36
CA ALA A 489 30.61 -11.23 9.93
C ALA A 489 31.39 -10.44 8.86
N ASP A 490 31.52 -10.99 7.65
CA ASP A 490 32.21 -10.34 6.54
C ASP A 490 31.41 -9.12 6.08
N THR A 491 30.08 -9.20 6.09
CA THR A 491 29.21 -8.06 5.77
C THR A 491 29.39 -6.94 6.81
N ALA A 492 29.46 -7.28 8.10
CA ALA A 492 29.72 -6.29 9.15
C ALA A 492 31.09 -5.60 8.96
N GLU A 493 32.14 -6.37 8.66
CA GLU A 493 33.48 -5.81 8.42
C GLU A 493 33.55 -4.98 7.13
N SER A 494 32.88 -5.41 6.07
CA SER A 494 32.78 -4.68 4.81
C SER A 494 32.11 -3.31 5.02
N VAL A 495 31.01 -3.26 5.79
CA VAL A 495 30.30 -2.00 6.10
C VAL A 495 31.20 -1.07 6.91
N LEU A 496 31.83 -1.59 7.95
CA LEU A 496 32.72 -0.80 8.82
C LEU A 496 33.95 -0.27 8.07
N SER A 497 34.50 -1.05 7.14
CA SER A 497 35.63 -0.63 6.32
C SER A 497 35.24 0.29 5.14
N ARG A 498 33.93 0.47 4.89
CA ARG A 498 33.37 1.26 3.77
C ARG A 498 33.99 0.90 2.41
N LYS A 499 34.49 -0.34 2.25
CA LYS A 499 35.11 -0.77 0.99
C LYS A 499 34.05 -0.74 -0.11
N PRO A 500 34.27 -0.03 -1.23
CA PRO A 500 33.29 -0.01 -2.30
C PRO A 500 33.21 -1.39 -2.94
N VAL A 501 32.05 -2.02 -2.81
CA VAL A 501 31.71 -3.26 -3.49
C VAL A 501 30.62 -2.95 -4.53
N LYS A 502 30.79 -3.42 -5.77
CA LYS A 502 29.69 -3.42 -6.74
C LYS A 502 28.57 -4.29 -6.17
N ILE A 503 27.36 -3.74 -6.04
CA ILE A 503 26.23 -4.50 -5.48
C ILE A 503 25.96 -5.71 -6.38
N PRO A 504 26.21 -6.95 -5.92
CA PRO A 504 26.15 -8.11 -6.78
C PRO A 504 24.72 -8.38 -7.28
N GLY A 505 24.58 -8.75 -8.56
CA GLY A 505 23.28 -9.16 -9.13
C GLY A 505 22.31 -8.03 -9.48
N MET A 506 22.64 -6.77 -9.24
CA MET A 506 21.79 -5.64 -9.64
C MET A 506 21.97 -5.28 -11.11
N VAL A 507 20.86 -4.91 -11.76
CA VAL A 507 20.84 -4.35 -13.12
C VAL A 507 21.51 -2.96 -13.12
N ALA A 508 22.21 -2.61 -14.20
CA ALA A 508 23.01 -1.38 -14.30
C ALA A 508 22.21 -0.10 -13.95
N ASP A 509 20.98 0.03 -14.43
CA ASP A 509 20.11 1.18 -14.14
C ASP A 509 19.79 1.30 -12.64
N ALA A 510 19.55 0.17 -11.97
CA ALA A 510 19.26 0.14 -10.54
C ALA A 510 20.53 0.45 -9.71
N ALA A 511 21.69 -0.04 -10.16
CA ALA A 511 22.98 0.31 -9.55
C ALA A 511 23.27 1.81 -9.65
N ALA A 512 23.03 2.43 -10.81
CA ALA A 512 23.24 3.87 -11.02
C ALA A 512 22.40 4.74 -10.05
N VAL A 513 21.17 4.32 -9.71
CA VAL A 513 20.34 5.02 -8.71
C VAL A 513 20.94 4.91 -7.31
N LEU A 514 21.46 3.74 -6.95
CA LEU A 514 22.05 3.47 -5.63
C LEU A 514 23.49 3.98 -5.46
N GLU A 515 24.19 4.29 -6.54
CA GLU A 515 25.57 4.82 -6.53
C GLU A 515 25.63 6.35 -6.43
N ALA A 516 24.49 7.04 -6.31
CA ALA A 516 24.46 8.49 -6.20
C ALA A 516 24.86 9.02 -4.80
N ASP A 517 25.71 10.03 -4.77
CA ASP A 517 26.38 10.54 -3.55
C ASP A 517 25.59 11.59 -2.75
N ASP A 518 24.41 12.03 -3.19
CA ASP A 518 23.63 13.14 -2.59
C ASP A 518 22.25 12.68 -2.08
N ALA A 519 22.02 11.38 -1.99
CA ALA A 519 20.75 10.80 -1.59
C ALA A 519 20.53 10.82 -0.07
N ALA A 520 19.44 11.44 0.37
CA ALA A 520 18.95 11.36 1.75
C ALA A 520 18.27 10.01 2.04
N ILE A 521 17.69 9.37 1.03
CA ILE A 521 17.14 8.00 1.10
C ILE A 521 17.58 7.26 -0.16
N LEU A 522 18.02 6.01 0.00
CA LEU A 522 18.22 5.04 -1.06
C LEU A 522 17.55 3.73 -0.66
N GLY A 523 17.08 2.95 -1.63
CA GLY A 523 16.64 1.60 -1.36
C GLY A 523 16.48 0.78 -2.61
N ALA A 524 16.49 -0.54 -2.47
CA ALA A 524 16.12 -1.45 -3.53
C ALA A 524 15.37 -2.66 -3.00
N LEU A 525 14.56 -3.25 -3.87
CA LEU A 525 13.72 -4.40 -3.61
C LEU A 525 13.79 -5.32 -4.83
N ASP A 526 14.26 -6.54 -4.63
CA ASP A 526 14.02 -7.63 -5.57
C ASP A 526 12.57 -8.08 -5.41
N LEU A 527 11.70 -7.61 -6.32
CA LEU A 527 10.27 -7.85 -6.23
C LEU A 527 9.95 -9.34 -6.41
N ARG A 528 10.77 -10.08 -7.17
CA ARG A 528 10.60 -11.52 -7.37
C ARG A 528 10.77 -12.24 -6.05
N ALA A 529 11.92 -12.05 -5.40
CA ALA A 529 12.22 -12.70 -4.14
C ALA A 529 11.22 -12.31 -3.05
N PHE A 530 10.78 -11.05 -3.02
CA PHE A 530 9.77 -10.59 -2.07
C PHE A 530 8.41 -11.25 -2.27
N VAL A 531 7.93 -11.32 -3.51
CA VAL A 531 6.64 -11.96 -3.81
C VAL A 531 6.70 -13.45 -3.53
N ASP A 532 7.76 -14.13 -3.94
CA ASP A 532 7.94 -15.55 -3.69
C ASP A 532 7.93 -15.88 -2.18
N LEU A 533 8.49 -14.98 -1.36
CA LEU A 533 8.47 -15.12 0.11
C LEU A 533 7.08 -14.89 0.71
N LEU A 534 6.29 -13.95 0.18
CA LEU A 534 4.91 -13.71 0.61
C LEU A 534 4.00 -14.91 0.32
N LEU A 535 4.10 -15.48 -0.88
CA LEU A 535 3.26 -16.60 -1.32
C LEU A 535 3.47 -17.86 -0.47
N ARG A 536 4.72 -18.14 -0.07
CA ARG A 536 5.03 -19.25 0.84
C ARG A 536 4.44 -19.09 2.25
N ARG A 537 4.20 -17.86 2.71
CA ARG A 537 3.62 -17.62 4.04
C ARG A 537 2.16 -18.07 4.09
N GLU A 538 1.38 -17.79 3.04
CA GLU A 538 -0.05 -18.12 3.02
C GLU A 538 -0.31 -19.64 3.00
N SER A 539 0.57 -20.44 2.37
CA SER A 539 0.40 -21.90 2.30
C SER A 539 0.49 -22.61 3.66
N LYS A 540 1.20 -22.03 4.65
CA LYS A 540 1.30 -22.58 6.02
C LYS A 540 0.13 -22.23 6.92
N TYR A 541 -0.64 -21.18 6.62
CA TYR A 541 -1.78 -20.75 7.44
C TYR A 541 -3.14 -21.24 6.89
N ALA A 542 -3.17 -21.86 5.72
CA ALA A 542 -4.33 -22.54 5.17
C ALA A 542 -4.57 -23.93 5.82
N THR A 543 -4.42 -24.05 7.14
CA THR A 543 -5.00 -25.18 7.86
C THR A 543 -6.50 -24.99 7.89
N ASP A 544 -7.18 -25.79 7.07
CA ASP A 544 -8.63 -25.87 6.97
C ASP A 544 -9.23 -26.01 8.39
N PRO A 545 -10.13 -25.12 8.83
CA PRO A 545 -10.87 -25.38 10.07
C PRO A 545 -11.58 -26.72 9.90
N ALA A 546 -11.27 -27.67 10.77
CA ALA A 546 -11.86 -29.00 10.71
C ALA A 546 -13.38 -28.87 10.62
N MET A 547 -13.96 -29.28 9.49
CA MET A 547 -15.41 -29.32 9.36
C MET A 547 -15.97 -30.24 10.45
N PRO A 548 -17.03 -29.85 11.15
CA PRO A 548 -17.63 -30.69 12.17
C PRO A 548 -18.01 -32.05 11.57
N ALA A 549 -17.69 -33.13 12.31
CA ALA A 549 -18.02 -34.49 11.89
C ALA A 549 -19.53 -34.65 11.72
N ILE A 550 -19.95 -35.25 10.61
CA ILE A 550 -21.36 -35.53 10.34
C ILE A 550 -21.82 -36.67 11.28
N PRO A 551 -22.92 -36.51 12.02
CA PRO A 551 -23.46 -37.60 12.84
C PRO A 551 -23.88 -38.79 11.98
N ALA A 552 -23.56 -40.01 12.39
CA ALA A 552 -23.79 -41.27 11.64
C ALA A 552 -25.27 -41.67 11.38
N THR A 553 -26.22 -40.77 11.61
CA THR A 553 -27.68 -41.05 11.64
C THR A 553 -28.49 -40.14 10.69
N ALA A 554 -27.86 -39.55 9.68
CA ALA A 554 -28.54 -38.71 8.69
C ALA A 554 -29.23 -39.55 7.59
N ASP A 555 -30.34 -39.02 7.06
CA ASP A 555 -31.05 -39.55 5.89
C ASP A 555 -30.08 -39.74 4.70
N THR A 556 -30.17 -40.87 4.00
CA THR A 556 -29.30 -41.20 2.86
C THR A 556 -29.40 -40.17 1.73
N ALA A 557 -30.57 -39.53 1.54
CA ALA A 557 -30.74 -38.47 0.55
C ALA A 557 -29.99 -37.18 0.96
N LEU A 558 -30.09 -36.78 2.23
CA LEU A 558 -29.38 -35.62 2.77
C LEU A 558 -27.87 -35.85 2.78
N LEU A 559 -27.42 -37.07 3.11
CA LEU A 559 -26.01 -37.47 3.02
C LEU A 559 -25.47 -37.36 1.59
N ALA A 560 -26.25 -37.78 0.59
CA ALA A 560 -25.86 -37.65 -0.82
C ALA A 560 -25.77 -36.18 -1.27
N GLU A 561 -26.69 -35.31 -0.81
CA GLU A 561 -26.64 -33.88 -1.10
C GLU A 561 -25.44 -33.20 -0.44
N ILE A 562 -25.18 -33.50 0.85
CA ILE A 562 -24.01 -33.00 1.58
C ILE A 562 -22.71 -33.44 0.88
N GLU A 563 -22.61 -34.70 0.46
CA GLU A 563 -21.42 -35.21 -0.23
C GLU A 563 -21.22 -34.55 -1.61
N ALA A 564 -22.32 -34.31 -2.35
CA ALA A 564 -22.27 -33.58 -3.61
C ALA A 564 -21.78 -32.12 -3.42
N LYS A 565 -22.25 -31.44 -2.36
CA LYS A 565 -21.79 -30.08 -2.01
C LYS A 565 -20.33 -30.06 -1.57
N LYS A 566 -19.87 -31.04 -0.77
CA LYS A 566 -18.45 -31.19 -0.42
C LYS A 566 -17.57 -31.38 -1.66
N LYS A 567 -17.97 -32.26 -2.58
CA LYS A 567 -17.24 -32.46 -3.84
C LYS A 567 -17.21 -31.18 -4.71
N ALA A 568 -18.29 -30.39 -4.70
CA ALA A 568 -18.33 -29.10 -5.37
C ALA A 568 -17.38 -28.08 -4.70
N ILE A 569 -17.34 -28.03 -3.36
CA ILE A 569 -16.39 -27.21 -2.59
C ILE A 569 -14.96 -27.62 -2.91
N ASP A 570 -14.64 -28.91 -2.90
CA ASP A 570 -13.29 -29.40 -3.21
C ASP A 570 -12.86 -29.04 -4.63
N ARG A 571 -13.77 -29.15 -5.60
CA ARG A 571 -13.51 -28.72 -6.98
C ARG A 571 -13.28 -27.21 -7.07
N LEU A 572 -14.12 -26.40 -6.42
CA LEU A 572 -13.96 -24.93 -6.41
C LEU A 572 -12.66 -24.51 -5.71
N ARG A 573 -12.25 -25.22 -4.65
CA ARG A 573 -10.96 -25.01 -3.98
C ARG A 573 -9.77 -25.41 -4.86
N GLN A 574 -9.89 -26.51 -5.63
CA GLN A 574 -8.88 -26.87 -6.63
C GLN A 574 -8.77 -25.82 -7.74
N ASP A 575 -9.91 -25.31 -8.23
CA ASP A 575 -9.95 -24.25 -9.22
C ASP A 575 -9.39 -22.92 -8.66
N GLU A 576 -9.69 -22.59 -7.41
CA GLU A 576 -9.08 -21.43 -6.72
C GLU A 576 -7.57 -21.59 -6.63
N LYS A 577 -7.07 -22.76 -6.19
CA LYS A 577 -5.64 -23.06 -6.08
C LYS A 577 -4.93 -23.04 -7.44
N ALA A 578 -5.57 -23.54 -8.49
CA ALA A 578 -5.04 -23.46 -9.85
C ALA A 578 -4.93 -22.01 -10.33
N LYS A 579 -5.92 -21.16 -10.00
CA LYS A 579 -5.90 -19.72 -10.30
C LYS A 579 -4.88 -18.97 -9.46
N GLU A 580 -4.71 -19.32 -8.19
CA GLU A 580 -3.62 -18.81 -7.36
C GLU A 580 -2.28 -19.14 -7.99
N LYS A 581 -2.02 -20.40 -8.33
CA LYS A 581 -0.78 -20.80 -9.00
C LYS A 581 -0.54 -20.04 -10.32
N ALA A 582 -1.60 -19.71 -11.06
CA ALA A 582 -1.49 -18.87 -12.26
C ALA A 582 -1.16 -17.39 -11.92
N ILE A 583 -1.73 -16.84 -10.85
CA ILE A 583 -1.35 -15.51 -10.31
C ILE A 583 0.11 -15.52 -9.87
N GLU A 584 0.54 -16.56 -9.16
CA GLU A 584 1.91 -16.76 -8.71
C GLU A 584 2.88 -16.81 -9.89
N ALA A 585 2.60 -17.64 -10.90
CA ALA A 585 3.42 -17.72 -12.10
C ALA A 585 3.50 -16.37 -12.85
N GLY A 586 2.39 -15.62 -12.92
CA GLY A 586 2.37 -14.27 -13.48
C GLY A 586 3.22 -13.30 -12.64
N LEU A 587 3.02 -13.28 -11.33
CA LEU A 587 3.78 -12.47 -10.38
C LEU A 587 5.29 -12.74 -10.45
N SER A 588 5.70 -14.00 -10.53
CA SER A 588 7.11 -14.38 -10.69
C SER A 588 7.67 -13.92 -12.05
N GLY A 589 6.82 -13.72 -13.07
CA GLY A 589 7.16 -13.06 -14.34
C GLY A 589 7.24 -11.52 -14.26
N LEU A 590 6.75 -10.89 -13.18
CA LEU A 590 7.01 -9.47 -12.89
C LEU A 590 8.43 -9.23 -12.35
N ALA A 591 9.28 -10.26 -12.36
CA ALA A 591 10.60 -10.25 -11.75
C ALA A 591 11.46 -9.09 -12.27
N GLY A 592 11.91 -8.29 -11.31
CA GLY A 592 12.72 -7.12 -11.56
C GLY A 592 13.24 -6.53 -10.26
N VAL A 593 14.28 -5.71 -10.38
CA VAL A 593 14.86 -4.99 -9.25
C VAL A 593 14.33 -3.57 -9.26
N TRP A 594 13.63 -3.19 -8.19
CA TRP A 594 13.20 -1.83 -7.93
C TRP A 594 14.30 -1.14 -7.14
N ALA A 595 14.74 0.05 -7.55
CA ALA A 595 15.70 0.87 -6.83
C ALA A 595 15.20 2.31 -6.75
N GLY A 596 15.23 2.92 -5.58
CA GLY A 596 14.76 4.26 -5.31
C GLY A 596 15.79 5.13 -4.63
N ARG A 597 15.67 6.43 -4.85
CA ARG A 597 16.47 7.51 -4.30
C ARG A 597 15.56 8.69 -3.97
N ALA A 598 15.84 9.37 -2.86
CA ALA A 598 15.28 10.68 -2.57
C ALA A 598 16.36 11.64 -2.06
N VAL A 599 16.27 12.90 -2.46
CA VAL A 599 17.18 14.00 -2.15
C VAL A 599 16.34 15.16 -1.61
N ALA A 600 16.69 15.65 -0.42
CA ALA A 600 16.10 16.88 0.10
C ALA A 600 16.82 18.10 -0.49
N GLY A 601 16.09 18.92 -1.25
CA GLY A 601 16.55 20.18 -1.84
C GLY A 601 15.96 21.40 -1.16
N GLU A 602 16.36 22.59 -1.60
CA GLU A 602 15.79 23.86 -1.08
C GLU A 602 14.32 24.03 -1.44
N LYS A 603 13.91 23.53 -2.61
CA LYS A 603 12.58 23.67 -3.19
C LYS A 603 11.63 22.51 -2.89
N GLY A 604 12.07 21.48 -2.17
CA GLY A 604 11.29 20.28 -1.94
C GLY A 604 12.13 19.02 -1.76
N ILE A 605 11.48 17.86 -1.75
CA ILE A 605 12.14 16.56 -1.82
C ILE A 605 11.99 16.04 -3.24
N ASP A 606 13.12 15.85 -3.93
CA ASP A 606 13.19 15.21 -5.24
C ASP A 606 13.43 13.71 -5.05
N GLY A 607 12.74 12.86 -5.80
CA GLY A 607 12.84 11.41 -5.73
C GLY A 607 12.95 10.79 -7.11
N VAL A 608 13.66 9.68 -7.21
CA VAL A 608 13.75 8.86 -8.41
C VAL A 608 13.67 7.41 -7.98
N LEU A 609 12.69 6.68 -8.49
CA LEU A 609 12.49 5.25 -8.36
C LEU A 609 12.63 4.64 -9.77
N THR A 610 13.31 3.53 -9.90
CA THR A 610 13.52 2.81 -11.14
C THR A 610 13.18 1.35 -10.91
N ALA A 611 12.21 0.83 -11.64
CA ALA A 611 11.93 -0.60 -11.72
C ALA A 611 12.63 -1.16 -12.96
N THR A 612 13.58 -2.06 -12.77
CA THR A 612 14.34 -2.70 -13.85
C THR A 612 13.93 -4.15 -13.99
N SER A 613 13.88 -4.68 -15.21
CA SER A 613 13.71 -6.12 -15.46
C SER A 613 14.53 -6.50 -16.69
N PRO A 614 15.06 -7.74 -16.79
CA PRO A 614 15.68 -8.21 -18.02
C PRO A 614 14.70 -8.22 -19.22
N HIS A 615 13.38 -8.31 -18.97
CA HIS A 615 12.32 -8.32 -19.99
C HIS A 615 11.05 -7.55 -19.54
N PRO A 616 11.16 -6.27 -19.12
CA PRO A 616 10.06 -5.58 -18.43
C PRO A 616 8.83 -5.45 -19.31
N THR A 617 8.99 -5.03 -20.56
CA THR A 617 7.85 -4.82 -21.45
C THR A 617 7.22 -6.13 -21.93
N ARG A 618 8.01 -7.22 -21.98
CA ARG A 618 7.58 -8.52 -22.52
C ARG A 618 6.92 -9.44 -21.50
N GLU A 619 7.18 -9.25 -20.22
CA GLU A 619 6.62 -10.10 -19.15
C GLU A 619 5.86 -9.29 -18.09
N PHE A 620 6.28 -8.07 -17.75
CA PHE A 620 5.66 -7.32 -16.63
C PHE A 620 4.17 -7.04 -16.85
N PHE A 621 3.80 -6.44 -17.98
CA PHE A 621 2.41 -6.08 -18.21
C PHE A 621 1.53 -7.28 -18.59
N PRO A 622 1.94 -8.23 -19.45
CA PRO A 622 1.22 -9.49 -19.61
C PRO A 622 0.94 -10.18 -18.27
N SER A 623 1.92 -10.19 -17.36
CA SER A 623 1.75 -10.71 -16.02
C SER A 623 0.79 -9.90 -15.16
N LEU A 624 0.81 -8.55 -15.20
CA LEU A 624 -0.20 -7.72 -14.51
C LEU A 624 -1.61 -7.98 -15.04
N PHE A 625 -1.77 -8.12 -16.36
CA PHE A 625 -3.04 -8.49 -16.99
C PHE A 625 -3.48 -9.90 -16.58
N ALA A 626 -2.56 -10.87 -16.60
CA ALA A 626 -2.81 -12.22 -16.15
C ALA A 626 -3.22 -12.25 -14.67
N MET A 627 -2.57 -11.46 -13.81
CA MET A 627 -2.95 -11.29 -12.41
C MET A 627 -4.32 -10.66 -12.24
N ALA A 628 -4.64 -9.59 -12.97
CA ALA A 628 -5.94 -8.94 -12.89
C ALA A 628 -7.05 -9.91 -13.31
N ALA A 629 -6.84 -10.61 -14.43
CA ALA A 629 -7.76 -11.62 -14.93
C ALA A 629 -7.91 -12.79 -13.96
N ALA A 630 -6.81 -13.30 -13.42
CA ALA A 630 -6.83 -14.41 -12.48
C ALA A 630 -7.41 -13.98 -11.12
N ASN A 631 -7.21 -12.75 -10.67
CA ASN A 631 -7.88 -12.18 -9.49
C ASN A 631 -9.39 -12.08 -9.70
N GLU A 632 -9.85 -11.64 -10.87
CA GLU A 632 -11.29 -11.59 -11.16
C GLU A 632 -11.89 -12.99 -11.27
N ALA A 633 -11.17 -13.90 -11.93
CA ALA A 633 -11.54 -15.31 -11.99
C ALA A 633 -11.55 -15.97 -10.59
N LYS A 634 -10.64 -15.58 -9.70
CA LYS A 634 -10.59 -16.00 -8.29
C LYS A 634 -11.76 -15.44 -7.51
N ARG A 635 -12.12 -14.16 -7.72
CA ARG A 635 -13.32 -13.55 -7.12
C ARG A 635 -14.60 -14.26 -7.54
N ALA A 636 -14.71 -14.64 -8.81
CA ALA A 636 -15.85 -15.43 -9.29
C ALA A 636 -15.93 -16.77 -8.54
N VAL A 637 -14.81 -17.51 -8.45
CA VAL A 637 -14.74 -18.78 -7.72
C VAL A 637 -15.04 -18.61 -6.24
N ARG A 638 -14.49 -17.59 -5.56
CA ARG A 638 -14.80 -17.30 -4.16
C ARG A 638 -16.27 -16.96 -3.94
N THR A 639 -16.87 -16.23 -4.88
CA THR A 639 -18.30 -15.91 -4.80
C THR A 639 -19.14 -17.17 -4.90
N ASP A 640 -18.78 -18.10 -5.77
CA ASP A 640 -19.49 -19.38 -5.90
C ASP A 640 -19.18 -20.33 -4.74
N LEU A 641 -17.94 -20.37 -4.25
CA LEU A 641 -17.54 -21.11 -3.06
C LEU A 641 -18.35 -20.66 -1.84
N TRP A 642 -18.47 -19.35 -1.61
CA TRP A 642 -19.28 -18.81 -0.54
C TRP A 642 -20.75 -19.21 -0.64
N LYS A 643 -21.34 -19.19 -1.84
CA LYS A 643 -22.73 -19.66 -2.04
C LYS A 643 -22.87 -21.14 -1.66
N VAL A 644 -21.95 -21.99 -2.13
CA VAL A 644 -22.00 -23.44 -1.87
C VAL A 644 -21.75 -23.75 -0.39
N GLU A 645 -20.84 -23.02 0.26
CA GLU A 645 -20.60 -23.14 1.71
C GLU A 645 -21.80 -22.68 2.54
N ASP A 646 -22.46 -21.58 2.16
CA ASP A 646 -23.67 -21.11 2.83
C ASP A 646 -24.83 -22.12 2.64
N GLU A 647 -25.01 -22.67 1.44
CA GLU A 647 -25.97 -23.75 1.17
C GLU A 647 -25.67 -25.00 2.01
N LEU A 648 -24.39 -25.39 2.13
CA LEU A 648 -23.98 -26.51 2.97
C LEU A 648 -24.25 -26.25 4.46
N ARG A 649 -23.95 -25.03 4.95
CA ARG A 649 -24.27 -24.64 6.34
C ARG A 649 -25.78 -24.67 6.58
N GLU A 650 -26.57 -24.18 5.62
CA GLU A 650 -28.04 -24.25 5.70
C GLU A 650 -28.50 -25.70 5.82
N LEU A 651 -28.04 -26.59 4.93
CA LEU A 651 -28.36 -28.03 4.96
C LEU A 651 -27.98 -28.70 6.28
N GLN A 652 -26.81 -28.36 6.83
CA GLN A 652 -26.34 -28.87 8.12
C GLN A 652 -27.12 -28.31 9.32
N SER A 653 -27.70 -27.12 9.18
CA SER A 653 -28.49 -26.45 10.23
C SER A 653 -29.97 -26.84 10.24
N ARG A 654 -30.46 -27.54 9.20
CA ARG A 654 -31.87 -27.94 9.13
C ARG A 654 -32.23 -28.82 10.34
N PRO A 655 -33.27 -28.44 11.12
CA PRO A 655 -33.72 -29.24 12.24
C PRO A 655 -34.04 -30.66 11.76
N ARG A 656 -33.65 -31.67 12.54
CA ARG A 656 -34.18 -33.03 12.33
C ARG A 656 -35.70 -32.90 12.31
N ALA A 657 -36.33 -33.28 11.20
CA ALA A 657 -37.67 -33.83 11.31
C ALA A 657 -37.50 -35.04 12.22
N LEU A 658 -37.84 -34.89 13.51
CA LEU A 658 -37.99 -36.03 14.39
C LEU A 658 -38.93 -36.96 13.64
N ALA A 659 -38.41 -38.11 13.21
CA ALA A 659 -39.26 -39.17 12.71
C ALA A 659 -40.40 -39.31 13.73
N PRO A 660 -41.67 -39.23 13.30
CA PRO A 660 -42.77 -39.44 14.23
C PRO A 660 -42.46 -40.77 14.91
N ALA A 661 -42.35 -40.75 16.24
CA ALA A 661 -41.99 -41.94 16.99
C ALA A 661 -43.00 -43.03 16.60
N GLU A 662 -42.56 -44.02 15.83
CA GLU A 662 -43.34 -45.22 15.52
C GLU A 662 -43.63 -45.89 16.86
N GLY A 663 -44.79 -45.57 17.43
CA GLY A 663 -45.15 -46.01 18.78
C GLY A 663 -46.03 -45.07 19.60
N SER A 664 -46.41 -43.87 19.13
CA SER A 664 -47.48 -43.12 19.81
C SER A 664 -48.84 -43.75 19.51
N VAL A 665 -49.20 -44.77 20.29
CA VAL A 665 -50.55 -45.33 20.37
C VAL A 665 -51.53 -44.19 20.69
N PRO A 666 -52.67 -44.04 19.99
CA PRO A 666 -53.67 -43.03 20.33
C PRO A 666 -54.21 -43.31 21.74
N PHE A 667 -54.08 -42.31 22.62
CA PHE A 667 -54.58 -42.37 23.99
C PHE A 667 -56.12 -42.30 23.97
N GLU A 668 -56.80 -43.42 24.19
CA GLU A 668 -58.26 -43.45 24.42
C GLU A 668 -58.58 -42.88 25.82
N PRO A 669 -59.45 -41.86 25.95
CA PRO A 669 -59.80 -41.27 27.23
C PRO A 669 -60.90 -42.11 27.91
N GLY A 670 -60.51 -43.04 28.78
CA GLY A 670 -61.50 -43.79 29.54
C GLY A 670 -60.96 -44.99 30.31
N ASN A 671 -60.13 -44.77 31.33
CA ASN A 671 -60.12 -45.65 32.49
C ASN A 671 -59.48 -44.97 33.73
N PRO A 672 -60.03 -45.15 34.93
CA PRO A 672 -59.57 -44.49 36.15
C PRO A 672 -58.26 -45.13 36.65
N VAL A 673 -57.23 -44.30 36.77
CA VAL A 673 -55.92 -44.72 37.31
C VAL A 673 -56.00 -44.82 38.83
N MET A 674 -55.74 -46.03 39.34
CA MET A 674 -55.44 -46.30 40.74
C MET A 674 -54.09 -45.68 41.15
N PRO A 675 -53.91 -45.32 42.44
CA PRO A 675 -52.75 -44.57 42.90
C PRO A 675 -51.52 -45.47 43.01
N VAL A 676 -50.38 -45.03 42.47
CA VAL A 676 -49.08 -45.63 42.74
C VAL A 676 -48.14 -44.53 43.23
N GLU A 677 -47.48 -44.87 44.34
CA GLU A 677 -46.73 -44.04 45.27
C GLU A 677 -45.52 -43.29 44.70
N PRO A 678 -45.10 -42.18 45.33
CA PRO A 678 -43.94 -41.42 44.90
C PRO A 678 -42.64 -42.10 45.35
N ILE A 679 -41.83 -42.56 44.39
CA ILE A 679 -40.44 -42.93 44.66
C ILE A 679 -39.58 -41.67 44.61
N VAL A 680 -39.19 -41.22 45.80
CA VAL A 680 -38.10 -40.26 46.04
C VAL A 680 -36.77 -41.01 46.10
N PRO A 681 -35.73 -40.53 45.41
CA PRO A 681 -34.36 -40.63 45.91
C PRO A 681 -33.72 -39.23 46.13
N PRO A 682 -32.62 -39.17 46.89
CA PRO A 682 -32.44 -38.27 48.04
C PRO A 682 -31.83 -36.89 47.74
N PRO A 683 -31.86 -35.96 48.73
CA PRO A 683 -31.36 -34.60 48.57
C PRO A 683 -29.85 -34.51 48.82
N VAL A 684 -29.16 -33.65 48.06
CA VAL A 684 -27.86 -33.13 48.47
C VAL A 684 -27.83 -31.61 48.26
N ASN A 685 -27.93 -30.94 49.41
CA ASN A 685 -27.49 -29.60 49.80
C ASN A 685 -26.60 -28.86 48.78
N ALA A 686 -27.03 -27.71 48.26
CA ALA A 686 -26.88 -26.38 48.86
C ALA A 686 -25.41 -25.91 48.94
N ILE A 687 -25.09 -24.86 48.17
CA ILE A 687 -24.59 -23.56 48.65
C ILE A 687 -24.71 -22.55 47.50
N VAL A 688 -25.57 -21.56 47.71
CA VAL A 688 -25.57 -20.26 47.03
C VAL A 688 -24.91 -19.27 47.99
N PRO A 689 -24.10 -18.33 47.50
CA PRO A 689 -24.32 -16.93 47.87
C PRO A 689 -24.32 -16.07 46.60
N ALA A 690 -25.44 -15.43 46.27
CA ALA A 690 -25.81 -14.09 46.73
C ALA A 690 -24.85 -13.00 46.22
N LEU A 691 -25.21 -12.43 45.07
CA LEU A 691 -24.81 -11.09 44.65
C LEU A 691 -25.45 -10.06 45.58
N PRO A 692 -24.69 -9.13 46.19
CA PRO A 692 -25.27 -7.91 46.73
C PRO A 692 -25.22 -6.78 45.70
N VAL A 693 -26.37 -6.12 45.66
CA VAL A 693 -26.71 -4.85 45.02
C VAL A 693 -25.72 -3.75 45.39
N ALA A 694 -25.47 -2.84 44.44
CA ALA A 694 -24.67 -1.63 44.58
C ALA A 694 -25.16 -0.68 45.70
N PRO A 695 -24.26 0.18 46.21
CA PRO A 695 -24.68 1.51 46.62
C PRO A 695 -23.92 2.63 45.89
N GLU A 696 -24.65 3.74 45.79
CA GLU A 696 -24.37 5.00 45.12
C GLU A 696 -23.04 5.66 45.50
N ALA A 697 -22.53 6.48 44.56
CA ALA A 697 -21.36 7.31 44.73
C ALA A 697 -21.61 8.48 45.70
N PRO A 698 -20.63 8.87 46.54
CA PRO A 698 -20.67 10.14 47.26
C PRO A 698 -20.24 11.31 46.34
N PRO A 699 -20.77 12.53 46.57
CA PRO A 699 -20.38 13.72 45.81
C PRO A 699 -18.96 14.20 46.15
N PRO A 700 -18.29 14.92 45.24
CA PRO A 700 -16.91 15.37 45.42
C PRO A 700 -16.80 16.53 46.44
N PRO A 701 -15.71 16.60 47.24
CA PRO A 701 -15.45 17.75 48.10
C PRO A 701 -14.53 18.78 47.40
N GLY A 702 -14.87 20.07 47.59
CA GLY A 702 -13.95 21.22 47.63
C GLY A 702 -13.25 21.61 46.33
#